data_AF-A0A1B3EBB0-F1
#
_entry.id   AF-A0A1B3EBB0-F1
#
_cell.length_a   1.000
_cell.length_b   1.000
_cell.length_c   1.000
_cell.angle_alpha   90.00
_cell.angle_beta   90.00
_cell.angle_gamma   90.00
#
_symmetry.space_group_name_H-M   'P 1'
#
loop_
_entity.id
_entity.type
_entity.pdbx_description
1 polymer ?
#
loop_
_entity_poly.entity_id
_entity_poly.type
_entity_poly.pdbx_seq_one_letter_code
_entity_poly.pdbx_strand_id
1 'polypeptide(L)'
;MYHYYQRSEHDAWTPLHSNSDQDPVALAKAAGAKKLTILALNQMVADGDDPEVPRNRDKLGYRGPLYFDIDCKEDLSQAIRSGRELVGKLTKMGVPKSMIQVYLSGSKGLHVLVPESLFTGSRFMLRLPEIYKEMARELFVIGLDYAVYSGGRGNCFRIANLQRADGNYRVPVTADELETLDEATYREWVKGPRNVEFDDPQGLVAHELQAMFEEAKKRVNTKRKIVIIASSSDMEKIREPVPACIQMLCDNKDIKGDASFNQQATQLATYLVRAEVPQTVADSLASRLASNGKSSTYSTAKARRDHIEAQVRYIEHTPSFSFGCNPIRALLSKRPCDGCPISEGASAEDGDTAQCAEALADGYYVKAGEGRRQLCNYTLEAVDMFMETPEDGTAERRVATRVKVIKGGVELGQAVIKESSFISRSAFVREFEGMKNLMFWGNDVDVQRIKGALFQEDQVMGEIYQVYTAGVHLDFVGDIPVFTYVEPDMSVNSVKVRGTHQYLGTLQARPYFAHCTMAEKGDQEVDNALCHLLQINQQHEIGLMVGWCVAVHFKAHLMRLFSQFPILSLWGSAGSGKSMTAGLITWLNGTDYMQLHTGVNAPSTSQYGMLDYLASTTTVPRIVEEYNKSKMTRSSFKDIGELIKAAWNAEATLKGRPNARSMSRFGAEAIAIPATAPVIVISEQEIEMPAIQERSICVHLTKAKRGQRRPYFEQAKKNREHLRRLGKTLMASALTTSLAEVENLMNEASKLLPEGMDDRPRYSLQVVLVGLWKLREVCVQQQLLETLAVLEPIIKVIERSSGAGTAYVQSEIDLVMEKIAVLVAISRAADEAKNGQVYLHEGLQYTITEQHLILDPVLAHAAYTRYCAQEERSAPVIDSGKQFLKLIQEEPYFEKCEPYAGMADGREMLFLSLKMLKENGVNISLLGCGSAV
;
A
#
# COMPACT_ATOMS: atom_id res chain seq x y z
N MET A 1 17.10 5.55 35.72
CA MET A 1 17.47 4.26 35.10
C MET A 1 17.85 3.27 36.20
N TYR A 2 17.49 1.99 36.08
CA TYR A 2 17.72 1.00 37.14
C TYR A 2 18.83 0.01 36.75
N HIS A 3 19.89 -0.05 37.56
CA HIS A 3 20.91 -1.10 37.54
C HIS A 3 20.82 -1.96 38.81
N TYR A 4 21.54 -3.08 38.84
CA TYR A 4 21.69 -3.90 40.04
C TYR A 4 23.16 -4.17 40.28
N TYR A 5 23.56 -4.18 41.55
CA TYR A 5 24.94 -4.45 41.96
C TYR A 5 25.01 -5.48 43.07
N GLN A 6 26.19 -6.10 43.21
CA GLN A 6 26.55 -7.00 44.31
C GLN A 6 27.83 -6.50 44.99
N ARG A 7 27.91 -6.61 46.32
CA ARG A 7 29.13 -6.25 47.10
C ARG A 7 30.10 -7.43 47.24
N SER A 8 29.65 -8.66 47.04
CA SER A 8 30.46 -9.88 46.98
C SER A 8 30.07 -10.77 45.80
N GLU A 9 30.80 -11.88 45.57
CA GLU A 9 30.50 -12.83 44.50
C GLU A 9 29.15 -13.56 44.68
N HIS A 10 28.61 -13.58 45.91
CA HIS A 10 27.41 -14.36 46.29
C HIS A 10 26.32 -13.53 46.98
N ASP A 11 26.49 -12.20 47.10
CA ASP A 11 25.49 -11.35 47.76
C ASP A 11 24.19 -11.25 46.97
N ALA A 12 23.09 -10.94 47.66
CA ALA A 12 21.84 -10.59 47.00
C ALA A 12 21.99 -9.34 46.12
N TRP A 13 21.21 -9.28 45.03
CA TRP A 13 21.19 -8.14 44.13
C TRP A 13 20.58 -6.92 44.81
N THR A 14 21.33 -5.81 44.84
CA THR A 14 20.83 -4.55 45.37
C THR A 14 20.50 -3.60 44.21
N PRO A 15 19.29 -3.00 44.18
CA PRO A 15 18.93 -2.04 43.13
C PRO A 15 19.74 -0.75 43.27
N LEU A 16 20.13 -0.18 42.14
CA LEU A 16 20.80 1.11 42.01
C LEU A 16 20.01 1.98 41.02
N HIS A 17 19.47 3.08 41.52
CA HIS A 17 18.86 4.09 40.67
C HIS A 17 19.90 5.15 40.28
N SER A 18 19.97 5.47 38.99
CA SER A 18 20.82 6.55 38.44
C SER A 18 19.99 7.46 37.54
N ASN A 19 20.19 8.77 37.66
CA ASN A 19 19.67 9.74 36.69
C ASN A 19 20.53 9.75 35.42
N SER A 20 20.05 10.39 34.35
CA SER A 20 20.73 10.40 33.04
C SER A 20 22.08 11.12 33.03
N ASP A 21 22.33 11.99 34.00
CA ASP A 21 23.53 12.80 34.20
C ASP A 21 24.54 12.18 35.18
N GLN A 22 24.23 11.01 35.76
CA GLN A 22 25.07 10.34 36.74
C GLN A 22 25.74 9.09 36.16
N ASP A 23 27.02 8.88 36.43
CA ASP A 23 27.71 7.65 36.07
C ASP A 23 27.29 6.49 37.02
N PRO A 24 26.58 5.46 36.53
CA PRO A 24 26.15 4.34 37.35
C PRO A 24 27.33 3.53 37.92
N VAL A 25 28.49 3.52 37.24
CA VAL A 25 29.69 2.83 37.73
C VAL A 25 30.27 3.54 38.95
N ALA A 26 30.40 4.87 38.91
CA ALA A 26 30.84 5.67 40.04
C ALA A 26 29.91 5.53 41.26
N LEU A 27 28.59 5.57 41.04
CA LEU A 27 27.60 5.36 42.11
C LEU A 27 27.69 3.95 42.71
N ALA A 28 27.84 2.92 41.88
CA ALA A 28 28.01 1.54 42.33
C ALA A 28 29.30 1.38 43.16
N LYS A 29 30.42 1.96 42.72
CA LYS A 29 31.70 1.94 43.47
C LYS A 29 31.56 2.59 44.84
N ALA A 30 30.90 3.77 44.92
CA ALA A 30 30.64 4.45 46.18
C ALA A 30 29.77 3.60 47.13
N ALA A 31 28.89 2.76 46.58
CA ALA A 31 28.05 1.83 47.34
C ALA A 31 28.76 0.50 47.70
N GLY A 32 30.06 0.37 47.42
CA GLY A 32 30.87 -0.82 47.70
C GLY A 32 30.64 -1.99 46.73
N ALA A 33 30.12 -1.73 45.53
CA ALA A 33 29.86 -2.76 44.53
C ALA A 33 31.16 -3.38 43.98
N LYS A 34 31.13 -4.69 43.73
CA LYS A 34 32.13 -5.44 42.97
C LYS A 34 31.65 -5.80 41.56
N LYS A 35 30.35 -6.01 41.38
CA LYS A 35 29.71 -6.31 40.09
C LYS A 35 28.55 -5.34 39.84
N LEU A 36 28.31 -5.03 38.58
CA LEU A 36 27.22 -4.17 38.13
C LEU A 36 26.57 -4.76 36.86
N THR A 37 25.25 -4.71 36.76
CA THR A 37 24.54 -5.11 35.54
C THR A 37 24.95 -4.22 34.35
N ILE A 38 25.17 -4.86 33.20
CA ILE A 38 25.68 -4.21 31.98
C ILE A 38 24.61 -3.28 31.38
N LEU A 39 23.38 -3.77 31.31
CA LEU A 39 22.23 -3.03 30.81
C LEU A 39 21.43 -2.43 31.97
N ALA A 40 20.89 -1.25 31.74
CA ALA A 40 19.90 -0.59 32.57
C ALA A 40 18.48 -1.07 32.21
N LEU A 41 17.58 -1.04 33.19
CA LEU A 41 16.15 -1.28 33.00
C LEU A 41 15.32 0.01 33.12
N ASN A 42 14.18 0.03 32.44
CA ASN A 42 13.19 1.10 32.54
C ASN A 42 12.36 1.04 33.83
N GLN A 43 12.34 -0.10 34.52
CA GLN A 43 11.59 -0.33 35.75
C GLN A 43 12.37 -1.23 36.73
N MET A 44 12.03 -1.14 38.01
CA MET A 44 12.60 -2.00 39.05
C MET A 44 12.01 -3.41 38.99
N VAL A 45 12.81 -4.42 39.32
CA VAL A 45 12.48 -5.84 39.32
C VAL A 45 12.92 -6.41 40.68
N ALA A 46 11.96 -6.79 41.52
CA ALA A 46 12.21 -7.36 42.85
C ALA A 46 12.70 -8.82 42.79
N ASP A 47 13.28 -9.30 43.89
CA ASP A 47 13.45 -10.74 44.17
C ASP A 47 12.17 -11.25 44.86
N GLY A 48 11.56 -12.33 44.34
CA GLY A 48 10.57 -13.12 45.09
C GLY A 48 9.26 -13.47 44.36
N ASP A 49 9.05 -14.77 44.18
CA ASP A 49 7.81 -15.58 44.15
C ASP A 49 6.67 -15.32 43.16
N ASP A 50 6.74 -14.34 42.27
CA ASP A 50 5.74 -14.22 41.20
C ASP A 50 6.14 -15.07 39.96
N PRO A 51 5.39 -16.14 39.60
CA PRO A 51 5.66 -16.94 38.41
C PRO A 51 5.61 -16.13 37.10
N GLU A 52 5.06 -14.92 37.12
CA GLU A 52 4.94 -14.05 35.95
C GLU A 52 6.22 -13.25 35.60
N VAL A 53 7.12 -13.01 36.55
CA VAL A 53 8.27 -12.11 36.32
C VAL A 53 9.42 -12.76 35.52
N PRO A 54 9.72 -14.08 35.59
CA PRO A 54 10.76 -14.69 34.74
C PRO A 54 10.39 -14.79 33.25
N ARG A 55 9.13 -14.56 32.87
CA ARG A 55 8.62 -14.77 31.49
C ARG A 55 8.17 -13.49 30.76
N ASN A 56 8.07 -12.34 31.42
CA ASN A 56 7.68 -11.06 30.80
C ASN A 56 8.82 -10.36 30.03
N ARG A 57 9.57 -11.10 29.19
CA ARG A 57 10.61 -10.55 28.30
C ARG A 57 10.07 -9.50 27.32
N ASP A 58 8.77 -9.56 27.06
CA ASP A 58 8.05 -8.66 26.16
C ASP A 58 7.56 -7.37 26.85
N LYS A 59 7.81 -7.19 28.15
CA LYS A 59 7.41 -5.99 28.91
C LYS A 59 8.58 -5.20 29.52
N LEU A 60 9.75 -5.84 29.68
CA LEU A 60 10.95 -5.21 30.25
C LEU A 60 11.78 -4.52 29.17
N GLY A 61 11.96 -3.21 29.32
CA GLY A 61 12.79 -2.39 28.45
C GLY A 61 14.23 -2.32 28.96
N TYR A 62 15.19 -2.57 28.08
CA TYR A 62 16.62 -2.55 28.37
C TYR A 62 17.31 -1.41 27.61
N ARG A 63 18.39 -0.89 28.17
CA ARG A 63 19.25 0.13 27.54
C ARG A 63 20.70 -0.09 27.96
N GLY A 64 21.65 0.09 27.06
CA GLY A 64 23.08 -0.03 27.36
C GLY A 64 23.91 -0.55 26.18
N PRO A 65 25.25 -0.59 26.34
CA PRO A 65 26.17 -0.91 25.27
C PRO A 65 25.96 -2.33 24.73
N LEU A 66 26.29 -2.54 23.46
CA LEU A 66 26.48 -3.89 22.91
C LEU A 66 27.69 -4.52 23.59
N TYR A 67 27.54 -5.74 24.10
CA TYR A 67 28.57 -6.40 24.91
C TYR A 67 28.82 -7.82 24.45
N PHE A 68 30.07 -8.27 24.60
CA PHE A 68 30.57 -9.59 24.25
C PHE A 68 31.42 -10.12 25.40
N ASP A 69 31.26 -11.41 25.70
CA ASP A 69 32.07 -12.13 26.69
C ASP A 69 32.78 -13.28 25.98
N ILE A 70 34.11 -13.26 25.96
CA ILE A 70 34.94 -14.25 25.28
C ILE A 70 35.70 -15.04 26.34
N ASP A 71 35.37 -16.33 26.47
CA ASP A 71 36.00 -17.27 27.39
C ASP A 71 36.32 -18.58 26.65
N CYS A 72 37.61 -18.82 26.39
CA CYS A 72 38.09 -20.06 25.80
C CYS A 72 38.68 -20.93 26.91
N LYS A 73 37.87 -21.86 27.44
CA LYS A 73 38.26 -22.75 28.55
C LYS A 73 39.69 -23.29 28.39
N GLU A 74 40.58 -22.81 29.26
CA GLU A 74 42.02 -23.13 29.35
C GLU A 74 42.94 -22.66 28.20
N ASP A 75 42.42 -22.06 27.13
CA ASP A 75 43.21 -21.55 25.99
C ASP A 75 43.15 -20.01 25.92
N LEU A 76 44.01 -19.36 26.70
CA LEU A 76 44.11 -17.90 26.75
C LEU A 76 44.57 -17.31 25.40
N SER A 77 45.51 -17.97 24.73
CA SER A 77 45.94 -17.60 23.38
C SER A 77 44.78 -17.52 22.40
N GLN A 78 43.85 -18.49 22.45
CA GLN A 78 42.67 -18.48 21.59
C GLN A 78 41.72 -17.34 21.95
N ALA A 79 41.50 -17.07 23.24
CA ALA A 79 40.66 -15.93 23.66
C ALA A 79 41.22 -14.59 23.14
N ILE A 80 42.54 -14.39 23.22
CA ILE A 80 43.21 -13.19 22.68
C ILE A 80 43.03 -13.08 21.16
N ARG A 81 43.25 -14.18 20.42
CA ARG A 81 43.04 -14.21 18.95
C ARG A 81 41.59 -13.86 18.59
N SER A 82 40.62 -14.41 19.31
CA SER A 82 39.20 -14.16 19.11
C SER A 82 38.80 -12.72 19.47
N GLY A 83 39.41 -12.14 20.51
CA GLY A 83 39.26 -10.71 20.82
C GLY A 83 39.73 -9.81 19.67
N ARG A 84 40.91 -10.08 19.11
CA ARG A 84 41.43 -9.34 17.94
C ARG A 84 40.51 -9.48 16.73
N GLU A 85 40.04 -10.69 16.46
CA GLU A 85 39.14 -10.96 15.36
C GLU A 85 37.82 -10.18 15.50
N LEU A 86 37.24 -10.16 16.71
CA LEU A 86 36.00 -9.43 16.99
C LEU A 86 36.19 -7.92 16.82
N VAL A 87 37.28 -7.36 17.37
CA VAL A 87 37.61 -5.93 17.18
C VAL A 87 37.78 -5.60 15.70
N GLY A 88 38.49 -6.44 14.94
CA GLY A 88 38.64 -6.28 13.50
C GLY A 88 37.32 -6.33 12.73
N LYS A 89 36.37 -7.20 13.13
CA LYS A 89 35.01 -7.24 12.58
C LYS A 89 34.24 -5.95 12.88
N LEU A 90 34.27 -5.48 14.12
CA LEU A 90 33.59 -4.24 14.53
C LEU A 90 34.17 -3.00 13.81
N THR A 91 35.49 -2.93 13.65
CA THR A 91 36.12 -1.83 12.89
C THR A 91 35.75 -1.84 11.41
N LYS A 92 35.64 -3.03 10.79
CA LYS A 92 35.15 -3.14 9.41
C LYS A 92 33.72 -2.61 9.26
N MET A 93 32.89 -2.78 10.30
CA MET A 93 31.52 -2.25 10.35
C MET A 93 31.44 -0.75 10.67
N GLY A 94 32.55 -0.04 10.62
CA GLY A 94 32.61 1.41 10.81
C GLY A 94 32.65 1.87 12.26
N VAL A 95 32.94 0.99 13.22
CA VAL A 95 33.17 1.38 14.62
C VAL A 95 34.63 1.85 14.80
N PRO A 96 34.88 3.11 15.22
CA PRO A 96 36.24 3.57 15.46
C PRO A 96 36.94 2.78 16.57
N LYS A 97 38.20 2.41 16.37
CA LYS A 97 39.01 1.66 17.34
C LYS A 97 39.04 2.31 18.74
N SER A 98 39.12 3.63 18.81
CA SER A 98 39.16 4.39 20.07
C SER A 98 37.85 4.35 20.87
N MET A 99 36.74 3.92 20.25
CA MET A 99 35.43 3.81 20.88
C MET A 99 35.07 2.35 21.25
N ILE A 100 35.90 1.37 20.90
CA ILE A 100 35.72 -0.04 21.28
C ILE A 100 36.37 -0.26 22.64
N GLN A 101 35.56 -0.55 23.66
CA GLN A 101 36.04 -0.73 25.02
C GLN A 101 36.42 -2.20 25.24
N VAL A 102 37.72 -2.47 25.34
CA VAL A 102 38.25 -3.83 25.56
C VAL A 102 38.74 -3.96 27.00
N TYR A 103 38.37 -5.07 27.63
CA TYR A 103 38.78 -5.40 28.99
C TYR A 103 39.32 -6.81 29.08
N LEU A 104 40.46 -6.98 29.72
CA LEU A 104 40.95 -8.28 30.16
C LEU A 104 40.19 -8.68 31.42
N SER A 105 39.61 -9.88 31.46
CA SER A 105 38.67 -10.27 32.53
C SER A 105 39.33 -10.44 33.91
N GLY A 106 40.67 -10.54 33.94
CA GLY A 106 41.48 -10.81 35.14
C GLY A 106 41.76 -12.30 35.37
N SER A 107 41.14 -13.18 34.59
CA SER A 107 41.40 -14.63 34.61
C SER A 107 41.78 -15.12 33.21
N LYS A 108 40.89 -15.77 32.46
CA LYS A 108 41.21 -16.36 31.15
C LYS A 108 40.23 -15.92 30.04
N GLY A 109 39.87 -14.63 29.96
CA GLY A 109 38.88 -14.15 28.98
C GLY A 109 38.91 -12.65 28.73
N LEU A 110 38.11 -12.17 27.79
CA LEU A 110 38.02 -10.77 27.40
C LEU A 110 36.56 -10.31 27.33
N HIS A 111 36.30 -9.08 27.73
CA HIS A 111 35.00 -8.43 27.50
C HIS A 111 35.18 -7.29 26.52
N VAL A 112 34.30 -7.19 25.53
CA VAL A 112 34.28 -6.11 24.55
C VAL A 112 32.94 -5.40 24.63
N LEU A 113 32.96 -4.06 24.71
CA LEU A 113 31.77 -3.23 24.74
C LEU A 113 31.81 -2.16 23.66
N VAL A 114 30.67 -1.90 23.02
CA VAL A 114 30.48 -0.86 22.00
C VAL A 114 29.34 0.07 22.45
N PRO A 115 29.58 1.39 22.52
CA PRO A 115 28.55 2.36 22.90
C PRO A 115 27.28 2.25 22.04
N GLU A 116 26.12 2.22 22.69
CA GLU A 116 24.82 2.09 22.00
C GLU A 116 24.53 3.26 21.05
N SER A 117 25.02 4.46 21.37
CA SER A 117 24.80 5.68 20.58
C SER A 117 25.37 5.61 19.16
N LEU A 118 26.31 4.68 18.91
CA LEU A 118 26.87 4.46 17.58
C LEU A 118 25.88 3.77 16.62
N PHE A 119 24.86 3.07 17.11
CA PHE A 119 23.99 2.27 16.25
C PHE A 119 22.50 2.30 16.63
N THR A 120 22.15 2.78 17.82
CA THR A 120 20.77 2.96 18.28
C THR A 120 20.61 4.24 19.11
N GLY A 121 19.37 4.71 19.28
CA GLY A 121 19.06 5.88 20.11
C GLY A 121 18.96 5.56 21.61
N SER A 122 18.91 6.59 22.44
CA SER A 122 18.87 6.52 23.93
C SER A 122 17.56 5.98 24.55
N ARG A 123 16.76 5.23 23.79
CA ARG A 123 15.46 4.70 24.26
C ARG A 123 15.60 3.27 24.77
N PHE A 124 14.83 2.94 25.80
CA PHE A 124 14.71 1.56 26.27
C PHE A 124 14.05 0.69 25.19
N MET A 125 14.61 -0.51 24.98
CA MET A 125 14.16 -1.46 23.98
C MET A 125 13.77 -2.80 24.60
N LEU A 126 12.61 -3.30 24.20
CA LEU A 126 12.17 -4.64 24.56
C LEU A 126 13.06 -5.68 23.90
N ARG A 127 13.33 -6.79 24.61
CA ARG A 127 14.10 -7.94 24.09
C ARG A 127 15.51 -7.60 23.60
N LEU A 128 16.10 -6.48 24.04
CA LEU A 128 17.46 -6.07 23.66
C LEU A 128 18.53 -7.15 23.88
N PRO A 129 18.52 -7.95 24.98
CA PRO A 129 19.47 -9.06 25.11
C PRO A 129 19.35 -10.07 23.97
N GLU A 130 18.14 -10.37 23.48
CA GLU A 130 17.92 -11.29 22.37
C GLU A 130 18.39 -10.69 21.04
N ILE A 131 18.22 -9.38 20.86
CA ILE A 131 18.72 -8.65 19.68
C ILE A 131 20.25 -8.68 19.66
N TYR A 132 20.90 -8.36 20.79
CA TYR A 132 22.36 -8.45 20.90
C TYR A 132 22.88 -9.87 20.73
N LYS A 133 22.10 -10.88 21.15
CA LYS A 133 22.42 -12.29 20.89
C LYS A 133 22.45 -12.60 19.39
N GLU A 134 21.51 -12.07 18.60
CA GLU A 134 21.54 -12.25 17.14
C GLU A 134 22.73 -11.52 16.50
N MET A 135 23.03 -10.28 16.92
CA MET A 135 24.22 -9.57 16.44
C MET A 135 25.50 -10.34 16.78
N ALA A 136 25.58 -10.92 17.98
CA ALA A 136 26.69 -11.77 18.41
C ALA A 136 26.79 -13.09 17.64
N ARG A 137 25.71 -13.57 17.00
CA ARG A 137 25.79 -14.70 16.06
C ARG A 137 26.44 -14.30 14.75
N GLU A 138 26.15 -13.11 14.26
CA GLU A 138 26.77 -12.61 13.03
C GLU A 138 28.23 -12.21 13.24
N LEU A 139 28.54 -11.68 14.42
CA LEU A 139 29.89 -11.31 14.86
C LEU A 139 30.63 -12.45 15.56
N PHE A 140 30.20 -13.70 15.35
CA PHE A 140 30.74 -14.86 16.06
C PHE A 140 32.27 -14.94 15.97
N VAL A 141 32.89 -15.23 17.11
CA VAL A 141 34.29 -15.63 17.25
C VAL A 141 34.38 -16.82 18.20
N ILE A 142 35.44 -17.61 18.10
CA ILE A 142 35.66 -18.75 18.99
C ILE A 142 35.67 -18.30 20.45
N GLY A 143 34.97 -19.02 21.33
CA GLY A 143 34.89 -18.73 22.76
C GLY A 143 33.87 -17.67 23.17
N LEU A 144 33.07 -17.15 22.24
CA LEU A 144 32.01 -16.19 22.59
C LEU A 144 30.89 -16.88 23.41
N ASP A 145 30.66 -16.41 24.64
CA ASP A 145 29.60 -16.92 25.51
C ASP A 145 28.26 -16.25 25.18
N TYR A 146 27.27 -17.07 24.81
CA TYR A 146 25.92 -16.65 24.50
C TYR A 146 24.95 -16.66 25.69
N ALA A 147 25.35 -17.25 26.82
CA ALA A 147 24.54 -17.30 28.04
C ALA A 147 24.39 -15.91 28.69
N VAL A 148 25.35 -15.01 28.41
CA VAL A 148 25.35 -13.62 28.88
C VAL A 148 24.19 -12.77 28.35
N TYR A 149 23.51 -13.22 27.29
CA TYR A 149 22.32 -12.56 26.73
C TYR A 149 21.03 -13.06 27.39
N SER A 150 20.99 -12.98 28.72
CA SER A 150 19.84 -13.36 29.54
C SER A 150 18.93 -12.16 29.83
N GLY A 151 17.61 -12.38 29.83
CA GLY A 151 16.61 -11.39 30.22
C GLY A 151 16.46 -11.26 31.75
N GLY A 152 15.35 -10.67 32.21
CA GLY A 152 15.16 -10.37 33.65
C GLY A 152 15.99 -9.15 34.07
N ARG A 153 16.80 -9.28 35.13
CA ARG A 153 17.69 -8.19 35.60
C ARG A 153 18.86 -7.88 34.67
N GLY A 154 19.10 -8.75 33.69
CA GLY A 154 20.24 -8.68 32.79
C GLY A 154 21.50 -9.30 33.41
N ASN A 155 22.54 -9.43 32.59
CA ASN A 155 23.84 -9.94 33.03
C ASN A 155 24.72 -8.82 33.62
N CYS A 156 25.79 -9.20 34.31
CA CYS A 156 26.71 -8.28 34.98
C CYS A 156 28.16 -8.54 34.60
N PHE A 157 28.97 -7.49 34.70
CA PHE A 157 30.42 -7.62 34.72
C PHE A 157 30.99 -7.14 36.05
N ARG A 158 32.18 -7.64 36.38
CA ARG A 158 32.98 -7.07 37.47
C ARG A 158 33.36 -5.64 37.10
N ILE A 159 33.27 -4.75 38.08
CA ILE A 159 33.69 -3.36 37.90
C ILE A 159 35.21 -3.34 37.67
N ALA A 160 35.65 -2.59 36.65
CA ALA A 160 37.06 -2.53 36.28
C ALA A 160 37.92 -1.94 37.41
N ASN A 161 39.17 -2.41 37.49
CA ASN A 161 40.18 -1.99 38.48
C ASN A 161 39.85 -2.28 39.94
N LEU A 162 38.93 -3.22 40.22
CA LEU A 162 38.74 -3.76 41.57
C LEU A 162 39.45 -5.12 41.70
N GLN A 163 40.14 -5.32 42.82
CA GLN A 163 40.88 -6.55 43.08
C GLN A 163 39.91 -7.72 43.28
N ARG A 164 40.17 -8.81 42.56
CA ARG A 164 39.46 -10.09 42.67
C ARG A 164 40.03 -10.92 43.83
N ALA A 165 39.34 -11.99 44.19
CA ALA A 165 39.81 -12.92 45.23
C ALA A 165 41.12 -13.63 44.85
N ASP A 166 41.38 -13.80 43.54
CA ASP A 166 42.60 -14.37 42.98
C ASP A 166 43.79 -13.37 42.95
N GLY A 167 43.59 -12.15 43.43
CA GLY A 167 44.61 -11.09 43.46
C GLY A 167 44.71 -10.26 42.17
N ASN A 168 44.07 -10.70 41.07
CA ASN A 168 44.09 -10.01 39.78
C ASN A 168 42.96 -8.98 39.64
N TYR A 169 42.98 -8.24 38.53
CA TYR A 169 42.08 -7.13 38.24
C TYR A 169 41.49 -7.31 36.84
N ARG A 170 40.22 -6.89 36.67
CA ARG A 170 39.66 -6.64 35.34
C ARG A 170 40.18 -5.29 34.87
N VAL A 171 41.00 -5.26 33.83
CA VAL A 171 41.71 -4.05 33.38
C VAL A 171 41.33 -3.67 31.95
N PRO A 172 41.18 -2.38 31.63
CA PRO A 172 40.98 -1.91 30.27
C PRO A 172 42.28 -1.96 29.46
N VAL A 173 42.17 -2.15 28.15
CA VAL A 173 43.25 -2.05 27.16
C VAL A 173 42.73 -1.36 25.90
N THR A 174 43.62 -0.72 25.14
CA THR A 174 43.24 -0.14 23.82
C THR A 174 43.13 -1.24 22.75
N ALA A 175 42.43 -0.94 21.66
CA ALA A 175 42.36 -1.84 20.51
C ALA A 175 43.75 -2.11 19.90
N ASP A 176 44.65 -1.13 19.90
CA ASP A 176 46.01 -1.28 19.38
C ASP A 176 46.92 -2.08 20.33
N GLU A 177 46.74 -1.95 21.64
CA GLU A 177 47.37 -2.82 22.63
C GLU A 177 46.92 -4.28 22.46
N LEU A 178 45.64 -4.50 22.16
CA LEU A 178 45.11 -5.84 21.90
C LEU A 178 45.76 -6.48 20.65
N GLU A 179 46.08 -5.70 19.61
CA GLU A 179 46.74 -6.22 18.39
C GLU A 179 48.08 -6.90 18.68
N THR A 180 48.81 -6.44 19.69
CA THR A 180 50.14 -6.96 20.05
C THR A 180 50.17 -7.81 21.32
N LEU A 181 49.05 -7.92 22.04
CA LEU A 181 48.92 -8.68 23.29
C LEU A 181 49.28 -10.18 23.18
N ASP A 182 50.13 -10.67 24.08
CA ASP A 182 50.39 -12.10 24.24
C ASP A 182 49.99 -12.60 25.64
N GLU A 183 50.11 -13.91 25.89
CA GLU A 183 49.72 -14.49 27.19
C GLU A 183 50.55 -13.95 28.36
N ALA A 184 51.84 -13.73 28.16
CA ALA A 184 52.74 -13.23 29.20
C ALA A 184 52.34 -11.81 29.61
N THR A 185 52.11 -10.95 28.62
CA THR A 185 51.68 -9.57 28.79
C THR A 185 50.29 -9.49 29.40
N TYR A 186 49.35 -10.33 28.95
CA TYR A 186 48.02 -10.44 29.56
C TYR A 186 48.14 -10.73 31.06
N ARG A 187 48.93 -11.75 31.44
CA ARG A 187 49.08 -12.19 32.84
C ARG A 187 49.77 -11.14 33.71
N GLU A 188 50.66 -10.34 33.12
CA GLU A 188 51.30 -9.24 33.83
C GLU A 188 50.33 -8.07 34.06
N TRP A 189 49.61 -7.67 33.01
CA TRP A 189 48.73 -6.51 33.05
C TRP A 189 47.54 -6.65 34.00
N VAL A 190 47.07 -7.88 34.23
CA VAL A 190 45.97 -8.13 35.17
C VAL A 190 46.40 -8.10 36.65
N LYS A 191 47.69 -7.98 36.98
CA LYS A 191 48.18 -7.97 38.38
C LYS A 191 47.91 -6.66 39.13
N GLY A 192 47.57 -5.59 38.42
CA GLY A 192 47.30 -4.27 39.00
C GLY A 192 46.28 -3.48 38.21
N PRO A 193 45.73 -2.39 38.77
CA PRO A 193 44.77 -1.54 38.07
C PRO A 193 45.43 -0.79 36.90
N ARG A 194 44.66 -0.53 35.83
CA ARG A 194 45.10 0.26 34.67
C ARG A 194 44.03 1.22 34.22
N ASN A 195 44.43 2.41 33.76
CA ASN A 195 43.51 3.39 33.19
C ASN A 195 43.81 3.55 31.70
N VAL A 196 42.74 3.50 30.90
CA VAL A 196 42.75 3.76 29.47
C VAL A 196 41.57 4.69 29.20
N GLU A 197 41.80 5.73 28.41
CA GLU A 197 40.74 6.63 27.96
C GLU A 197 40.13 6.08 26.67
N PHE A 198 38.80 6.15 26.59
CA PHE A 198 38.03 5.80 25.40
C PHE A 198 37.31 7.05 24.92
N ASP A 199 37.23 7.24 23.60
CA ASP A 199 36.58 8.41 23.03
C ASP A 199 35.06 8.35 23.21
N ASP A 200 34.44 9.52 23.41
CA ASP A 200 32.98 9.66 23.36
C ASP A 200 32.52 9.65 21.89
N PRO A 201 31.44 8.91 21.53
CA PRO A 201 30.87 8.90 20.19
C PRO A 201 30.48 10.27 19.61
N GLN A 202 30.20 11.31 20.42
CA GLN A 202 29.86 12.67 19.96
C GLN A 202 28.82 12.77 18.82
N GLY A 203 27.85 11.85 18.78
CA GLY A 203 26.81 11.80 17.74
C GLY A 203 27.19 11.08 16.44
N LEU A 204 28.38 10.46 16.39
CA LEU A 204 28.78 9.55 15.31
C LEU A 204 27.85 8.34 15.23
N VAL A 205 27.57 7.87 14.01
CA VAL A 205 26.78 6.66 13.76
C VAL A 205 27.56 5.70 12.86
N ALA A 206 27.77 4.47 13.32
CA ALA A 206 28.33 3.35 12.56
C ALA A 206 27.23 2.68 11.73
N HIS A 207 27.02 3.14 10.49
CA HIS A 207 25.88 2.74 9.66
C HIS A 207 25.76 1.25 9.38
N GLU A 208 26.87 0.52 9.21
CA GLU A 208 26.82 -0.93 8.98
C GLU A 208 26.41 -1.69 10.24
N LEU A 209 26.92 -1.28 11.41
CA LEU A 209 26.51 -1.83 12.69
C LEU A 209 25.03 -1.51 13.00
N GLN A 210 24.57 -0.32 12.64
CA GLN A 210 23.15 0.07 12.71
C GLN A 210 22.26 -0.79 11.81
N ALA A 211 22.70 -1.10 10.60
CA ALA A 211 21.96 -1.97 9.69
C ALA A 211 21.82 -3.39 10.26
N MET A 212 22.92 -3.97 10.78
CA MET A 212 22.91 -5.27 11.47
C MET A 212 21.96 -5.25 12.68
N PHE A 213 21.97 -4.18 13.46
CA PHE A 213 21.09 -4.04 14.62
C PHE A 213 19.61 -4.04 14.22
N GLU A 214 19.21 -3.27 13.20
CA GLU A 214 17.82 -3.25 12.73
C GLU A 214 17.40 -4.60 12.10
N GLU A 215 18.31 -5.32 11.44
CA GLU A 215 18.05 -6.65 10.93
C GLU A 215 17.87 -7.69 12.04
N ALA A 216 18.77 -7.71 13.02
CA ALA A 216 18.67 -8.54 14.22
C ALA A 216 17.33 -8.31 14.95
N LYS A 217 16.95 -7.04 15.13
CA LYS A 217 15.68 -6.62 15.71
C LYS A 217 14.47 -7.11 14.91
N LYS A 218 14.52 -7.05 13.58
CA LYS A 218 13.47 -7.61 12.71
C LYS A 218 13.32 -9.12 12.90
N ARG A 219 14.44 -9.86 12.94
CA ARG A 219 14.43 -11.32 13.13
C ARG A 219 13.85 -11.72 14.48
N VAL A 220 14.25 -11.03 15.55
CA VAL A 220 13.76 -11.27 16.92
C VAL A 220 12.24 -11.03 17.01
N ASN A 221 11.74 -9.96 16.38
CA ASN A 221 10.32 -9.56 16.47
C ASN A 221 9.39 -10.27 15.48
N THR A 222 9.92 -11.08 14.56
CA THR A 222 9.09 -11.89 13.66
C THR A 222 8.48 -13.07 14.43
N LYS A 223 7.16 -13.22 14.41
CA LYS A 223 6.48 -14.35 15.08
C LYS A 223 6.95 -15.68 14.50
N ARG A 224 7.42 -16.59 15.35
CA ARG A 224 7.81 -17.94 14.95
C ARG A 224 6.57 -18.70 14.46
N LYS A 225 6.62 -19.25 13.25
CA LYS A 225 5.70 -20.30 12.81
C LYS A 225 5.93 -21.52 13.69
N ILE A 226 4.86 -22.17 14.15
CA ILE A 226 4.95 -23.44 14.85
C ILE A 226 5.56 -24.44 13.86
N VAL A 227 6.74 -24.96 14.19
CA VAL A 227 7.40 -26.02 13.42
C VAL A 227 6.99 -27.34 14.05
N ILE A 228 6.47 -28.26 13.24
CA ILE A 228 6.23 -29.65 13.64
C ILE A 228 7.57 -30.23 14.07
N ILE A 229 7.71 -30.50 15.36
CA ILE A 229 8.89 -31.14 15.95
C ILE A 229 8.72 -32.63 15.75
N ALA A 230 9.66 -33.28 15.06
CA ALA A 230 9.69 -34.74 14.99
C ALA A 230 9.77 -35.33 16.41
N SER A 231 8.94 -36.32 16.72
CA SER A 231 8.95 -36.97 18.04
C SER A 231 10.29 -37.67 18.27
N SER A 232 10.65 -37.98 19.52
CA SER A 232 11.86 -38.76 19.82
C SER A 232 11.90 -40.10 19.08
N SER A 233 10.74 -40.74 18.86
CA SER A 233 10.62 -41.98 18.08
C SER A 233 10.92 -41.79 16.59
N ASP A 234 10.54 -40.64 16.02
CA ASP A 234 10.80 -40.33 14.61
C ASP A 234 12.28 -40.04 14.37
N MET A 235 12.93 -39.42 15.35
CA MET A 235 14.36 -39.12 15.33
C MET A 235 15.23 -40.40 15.37
N GLU A 236 14.78 -41.44 16.08
CA GLU A 236 15.42 -42.76 16.06
C GLU A 236 15.30 -43.45 14.69
N LYS A 237 14.12 -43.41 14.06
CA LYS A 237 13.86 -44.05 12.76
C LYS A 237 14.66 -43.45 11.59
N ILE A 238 15.07 -42.19 11.72
CA ILE A 238 15.90 -41.48 10.73
C ILE A 238 17.38 -41.45 11.10
N ARG A 239 17.78 -42.04 12.22
CA ARG A 239 19.18 -42.13 12.63
C ARG A 239 19.96 -42.98 11.62
N GLU A 240 19.43 -44.18 11.34
CA GLU A 240 19.92 -45.10 10.31
C GLU A 240 18.74 -45.91 9.73
N PRO A 241 18.46 -45.82 8.41
CA PRO A 241 19.22 -45.12 7.38
C PRO A 241 19.02 -43.59 7.40
N VAL A 242 20.07 -42.86 7.00
CA VAL A 242 20.05 -41.39 6.89
C VAL A 242 19.03 -40.96 5.81
N PRO A 243 18.13 -39.99 6.08
CA PRO A 243 17.09 -39.58 5.14
C PRO A 243 17.61 -39.06 3.81
N ALA A 244 16.87 -39.36 2.73
CA ALA A 244 17.19 -38.90 1.38
C ALA A 244 17.31 -37.36 1.27
N CYS A 245 16.52 -36.60 2.05
CA CYS A 245 16.63 -35.13 2.09
C CYS A 245 17.96 -34.64 2.68
N ILE A 246 18.51 -35.36 3.67
CA ILE A 246 19.84 -35.07 4.25
C ILE A 246 20.94 -35.49 3.29
N GLN A 247 20.79 -36.62 2.59
CA GLN A 247 21.72 -37.04 1.55
C GLN A 247 21.81 -36.00 0.43
N MET A 248 20.66 -35.53 -0.09
CA MET A 248 20.61 -34.48 -1.12
C MET A 248 21.24 -33.17 -0.65
N LEU A 249 21.02 -32.79 0.61
CA LEU A 249 21.64 -31.62 1.23
C LEU A 249 23.18 -31.75 1.23
N CYS A 250 23.71 -32.89 1.69
CA CYS A 250 25.16 -33.12 1.78
C CYS A 250 25.83 -33.27 0.40
N ASP A 251 25.09 -33.72 -0.61
CA ASP A 251 25.56 -33.82 -1.99
C ASP A 251 25.40 -32.53 -2.78
N ASN A 252 24.83 -31.48 -2.17
CA ASN A 252 24.49 -30.22 -2.82
C ASN A 252 23.64 -30.45 -4.10
N LYS A 253 22.75 -31.44 -4.07
CA LYS A 253 21.93 -31.88 -5.19
C LYS A 253 20.53 -31.29 -5.07
N ASP A 254 20.04 -30.70 -6.16
CA ASP A 254 18.71 -30.06 -6.23
C ASP A 254 18.50 -29.02 -5.11
N ILE A 255 19.53 -28.22 -4.81
CA ILE A 255 19.47 -27.11 -3.85
C ILE A 255 18.98 -25.86 -4.59
N LYS A 256 18.09 -25.07 -3.98
CA LYS A 256 17.61 -23.81 -4.55
C LYS A 256 18.73 -22.77 -4.62
N GLY A 257 18.70 -21.91 -5.64
CA GLY A 257 19.75 -20.93 -5.91
C GLY A 257 19.97 -19.87 -4.82
N ASP A 258 18.97 -19.64 -3.96
CA ASP A 258 18.99 -18.69 -2.85
C ASP A 258 19.35 -19.32 -1.48
N ALA A 259 19.55 -20.64 -1.42
CA ALA A 259 19.89 -21.35 -0.19
C ALA A 259 21.37 -21.13 0.19
N SER A 260 21.61 -20.38 1.27
CA SER A 260 22.95 -20.11 1.77
C SER A 260 23.62 -21.34 2.39
N PHE A 261 24.96 -21.43 2.32
CA PHE A 261 25.72 -22.49 2.97
C PHE A 261 25.49 -22.55 4.48
N ASN A 262 25.27 -21.41 5.13
CA ASN A 262 24.97 -21.35 6.55
C ASN A 262 23.64 -22.07 6.87
N GLN A 263 22.58 -21.83 6.07
CA GLN A 263 21.31 -22.54 6.24
C GLN A 263 21.48 -24.05 6.06
N GLN A 264 22.26 -24.48 5.08
CA GLN A 264 22.56 -25.90 4.85
C GLN A 264 23.30 -26.51 6.05
N ALA A 265 24.34 -25.84 6.54
CA ALA A 265 25.13 -26.27 7.71
C ALA A 265 24.28 -26.35 8.98
N THR A 266 23.39 -25.38 9.22
CA THR A 266 22.47 -25.38 10.38
C THR A 266 21.48 -26.54 10.30
N GLN A 267 20.91 -26.84 9.12
CA GLN A 267 19.98 -27.98 8.99
C GLN A 267 20.68 -29.33 9.18
N LEU A 268 21.88 -29.49 8.62
CA LEU A 268 22.69 -30.69 8.84
C LEU A 268 23.03 -30.85 10.34
N ALA A 269 23.54 -29.80 10.98
CA ALA A 269 23.89 -29.83 12.39
C ALA A 269 22.68 -30.11 13.29
N THR A 270 21.50 -29.58 12.92
CA THR A 270 20.24 -29.87 13.63
C THR A 270 19.90 -31.36 13.57
N TYR A 271 20.03 -31.97 12.40
CA TYR A 271 19.83 -33.41 12.23
C TYR A 271 20.84 -34.23 13.04
N LEU A 272 22.14 -33.94 12.91
CA LEU A 272 23.21 -34.69 13.57
C LEU A 272 23.02 -34.74 15.09
N VAL A 273 22.74 -33.58 15.70
CA VAL A 273 22.58 -33.47 17.16
C VAL A 273 21.26 -34.10 17.63
N ARG A 274 20.15 -33.85 16.91
CA ARG A 274 18.82 -34.25 17.39
C ARG A 274 18.44 -35.69 17.08
N ALA A 275 18.98 -36.26 16.00
CA ALA A 275 18.86 -37.68 15.73
C ALA A 275 19.89 -38.52 16.49
N GLU A 276 20.84 -37.88 17.19
CA GLU A 276 21.98 -38.52 17.86
C GLU A 276 22.73 -39.45 16.89
N VAL A 277 23.10 -38.90 15.73
CA VAL A 277 23.77 -39.66 14.67
C VAL A 277 25.15 -40.11 15.15
N PRO A 278 25.54 -41.39 14.93
CA PRO A 278 26.87 -41.86 15.29
C PRO A 278 27.98 -41.00 14.69
N GLN A 279 29.02 -40.72 15.47
CA GLN A 279 30.09 -39.77 15.10
C GLN A 279 30.73 -40.08 13.74
N THR A 280 30.93 -41.36 13.41
CA THR A 280 31.49 -41.81 12.13
C THR A 280 30.63 -41.42 10.93
N VAL A 281 29.30 -41.51 11.07
CA VAL A 281 28.33 -41.11 10.05
C VAL A 281 28.22 -39.58 9.99
N ALA A 282 28.22 -38.92 11.15
CA ALA A 282 28.23 -37.46 11.24
C ALA A 282 29.43 -36.83 10.54
N ASP A 283 30.63 -37.40 10.74
CA ASP A 283 31.86 -36.94 10.11
C ASP A 283 31.86 -37.14 8.60
N SER A 284 31.29 -38.25 8.12
CA SER A 284 31.10 -38.50 6.69
C SER A 284 30.15 -37.49 6.04
N LEU A 285 28.98 -37.23 6.67
CA LEU A 285 28.00 -36.27 6.16
C LEU A 285 28.54 -34.83 6.16
N ALA A 286 29.21 -34.42 7.24
CA ALA A 286 29.81 -33.09 7.35
C ALA A 286 30.95 -32.90 6.33
N SER A 287 31.75 -33.93 6.08
CA SER A 287 32.81 -33.90 5.06
C SER A 287 32.24 -33.82 3.63
N ARG A 288 31.13 -34.52 3.35
CA ARG A 288 30.41 -34.43 2.08
C ARG A 288 29.85 -33.03 1.84
N LEU A 289 29.12 -32.46 2.81
CA LEU A 289 28.60 -31.10 2.69
C LEU A 289 29.72 -30.06 2.54
N ALA A 290 30.82 -30.21 3.28
CA ALA A 290 31.97 -29.30 3.16
C ALA A 290 32.65 -29.38 1.78
N SER A 291 32.65 -30.56 1.15
CA SER A 291 33.25 -30.77 -0.17
C SER A 291 32.36 -30.27 -1.31
N ASN A 292 31.05 -30.50 -1.21
CA ASN A 292 30.09 -30.21 -2.28
C ASN A 292 29.45 -28.82 -2.18
N GLY A 293 29.33 -28.26 -0.98
CA GLY A 293 28.67 -26.99 -0.72
C GLY A 293 29.45 -25.79 -1.26
N LYS A 294 28.72 -24.80 -1.80
CA LYS A 294 29.30 -23.56 -2.34
C LYS A 294 29.10 -22.41 -1.35
N SER A 295 30.17 -21.67 -1.04
CA SER A 295 30.11 -20.48 -0.19
C SER A 295 31.18 -19.47 -0.59
N SER A 296 30.80 -18.20 -0.69
CA SER A 296 31.74 -17.08 -0.85
C SER A 296 32.44 -16.72 0.47
N THR A 297 31.74 -16.86 1.61
CA THR A 297 32.27 -16.59 2.96
C THR A 297 33.23 -17.68 3.42
N TYR A 298 32.88 -18.96 3.22
CA TYR A 298 33.70 -20.11 3.59
C TYR A 298 34.33 -20.71 2.32
N SER A 299 35.38 -20.05 1.84
CA SER A 299 35.96 -20.31 0.51
C SER A 299 36.65 -21.67 0.38
N THR A 300 37.19 -22.23 1.47
CA THR A 300 37.87 -23.53 1.47
C THR A 300 37.00 -24.65 2.08
N ALA A 301 37.23 -25.89 1.66
CA ALA A 301 36.53 -27.06 2.23
C ALA A 301 36.80 -27.19 3.74
N LYS A 302 38.01 -26.86 4.19
CA LYS A 302 38.37 -26.80 5.61
C LYS A 302 37.55 -25.75 6.36
N ALA A 303 37.48 -24.51 5.87
CA ALA A 303 36.66 -23.46 6.50
C ALA A 303 35.16 -23.82 6.56
N ARG A 304 34.65 -24.52 5.53
CA ARG A 304 33.28 -25.05 5.52
C ARG A 304 33.08 -26.14 6.56
N ARG A 305 34.06 -27.04 6.73
CA ARG A 305 34.03 -28.09 7.75
C ARG A 305 34.06 -27.51 9.16
N ASP A 306 34.96 -26.57 9.43
CA ASP A 306 35.07 -25.87 10.70
C ASP A 306 33.75 -25.15 11.06
N HIS A 307 33.08 -24.56 10.06
CA HIS A 307 31.77 -23.94 10.26
C HIS A 307 30.66 -24.94 10.60
N ILE A 308 30.62 -26.10 9.93
CA ILE A 308 29.65 -27.16 10.27
C ILE A 308 29.88 -27.66 11.70
N GLU A 309 31.13 -27.84 12.13
CA GLU A 309 31.46 -28.24 13.51
C GLU A 309 31.03 -27.19 14.54
N ALA A 310 31.23 -25.90 14.22
CA ALA A 310 30.73 -24.82 15.06
C ALA A 310 29.20 -24.85 15.19
N GLN A 311 28.47 -25.14 14.10
CA GLN A 311 27.00 -25.29 14.14
C GLN A 311 26.56 -26.50 14.97
N VAL A 312 27.27 -27.63 14.91
CA VAL A 312 26.99 -28.81 15.74
C VAL A 312 27.12 -28.46 17.22
N ARG A 313 28.27 -27.92 17.63
CA ARG A 313 28.50 -27.48 19.03
C ARG A 313 27.47 -26.47 19.51
N TYR A 314 27.05 -25.57 18.61
CA TYR A 314 26.04 -24.57 18.93
C TYR A 314 24.67 -25.19 19.24
N ILE A 315 24.25 -26.17 18.44
CA ILE A 315 22.94 -26.82 18.57
C ILE A 315 22.88 -27.77 19.77
N GLU A 316 23.99 -28.43 20.11
CA GLU A 316 24.14 -29.22 21.34
C GLU A 316 23.75 -28.40 22.58
N HIS A 317 24.14 -27.12 22.62
CA HIS A 317 23.91 -26.23 23.75
C HIS A 317 22.64 -25.37 23.60
N THR A 318 21.85 -25.56 22.54
CA THR A 318 20.66 -24.73 22.25
C THR A 318 19.39 -25.59 22.08
N PRO A 319 18.72 -26.02 23.16
CA PRO A 319 17.58 -26.96 23.11
C PRO A 319 16.41 -26.51 22.23
N SER A 320 16.29 -25.22 21.94
CA SER A 320 15.21 -24.63 21.14
C SER A 320 15.29 -24.88 19.62
N PHE A 321 16.39 -25.44 19.10
CA PHE A 321 16.47 -25.90 17.71
C PHE A 321 15.85 -27.29 17.58
N SER A 322 14.76 -27.43 16.82
CA SER A 322 14.14 -28.71 16.53
C SER A 322 14.39 -29.13 15.08
N PHE A 323 14.57 -30.44 14.88
CA PHE A 323 14.56 -31.00 13.53
C PHE A 323 13.11 -31.04 12.99
N GLY A 324 12.93 -30.63 11.75
CA GLY A 324 11.63 -30.65 11.08
C GLY A 324 11.76 -30.72 9.55
N CYS A 325 10.73 -31.26 8.88
CA CYS A 325 10.77 -31.46 7.43
C CYS A 325 10.73 -30.14 6.63
N ASN A 326 9.95 -29.15 7.09
CA ASN A 326 9.72 -27.90 6.37
C ASN A 326 11.00 -27.04 6.20
N PRO A 327 11.85 -26.87 7.22
CA PRO A 327 13.15 -26.19 7.07
C PRO A 327 14.04 -26.76 5.96
N ILE A 328 14.13 -28.09 5.83
CA ILE A 328 14.96 -28.74 4.80
C ILE A 328 14.29 -28.64 3.42
N ARG A 329 12.97 -28.83 3.35
CA ARG A 329 12.18 -28.64 2.11
C ARG A 329 12.27 -27.21 1.57
N ALA A 330 12.49 -26.23 2.44
CA ALA A 330 12.70 -24.85 2.01
C ALA A 330 13.98 -24.70 1.18
N LEU A 331 15.01 -25.51 1.44
CA LEU A 331 16.32 -25.46 0.78
C LEU A 331 16.41 -26.30 -0.50
N LEU A 332 15.53 -27.30 -0.66
CA LEU A 332 15.53 -28.23 -1.80
C LEU A 332 14.53 -27.79 -2.88
N SER A 333 14.91 -27.89 -4.15
CA SER A 333 14.03 -27.67 -5.31
C SER A 333 13.15 -28.89 -5.63
N LYS A 334 13.55 -30.10 -5.18
CA LYS A 334 12.77 -31.34 -5.28
C LYS A 334 12.55 -31.98 -3.92
N ARG A 335 11.43 -32.69 -3.75
CA ARG A 335 11.03 -33.33 -2.48
C ARG A 335 11.30 -34.84 -2.50
N PRO A 336 12.26 -35.37 -1.72
CA PRO A 336 12.53 -36.80 -1.63
C PRO A 336 11.81 -37.42 -0.42
N CYS A 337 10.48 -37.30 -0.35
CA CYS A 337 9.71 -37.74 0.83
C CYS A 337 8.99 -39.08 0.64
N ASP A 338 9.01 -39.64 -0.56
CA ASP A 338 8.45 -40.97 -0.84
C ASP A 338 9.28 -42.03 -0.09
N GLY A 339 8.63 -42.85 0.74
CA GLY A 339 9.30 -43.85 1.57
C GLY A 339 10.00 -43.31 2.83
N CYS A 340 9.73 -42.07 3.24
CA CYS A 340 10.39 -41.46 4.40
C CYS A 340 9.75 -41.96 5.72
N PRO A 341 10.52 -42.46 6.70
CA PRO A 341 9.98 -42.96 7.98
C PRO A 341 9.15 -41.93 8.77
N ILE A 342 9.45 -40.63 8.61
CA ILE A 342 8.68 -39.53 9.21
C ILE A 342 7.34 -39.34 8.50
N SER A 343 7.28 -39.60 7.18
CA SER A 343 6.06 -39.48 6.37
C SER A 343 5.21 -40.76 6.44
N GLU A 344 5.83 -41.93 6.52
CA GLU A 344 5.15 -43.23 6.71
C GLU A 344 4.61 -43.41 8.14
N GLY A 345 5.33 -42.93 9.16
CA GLY A 345 4.83 -42.84 10.54
C GLY A 345 3.73 -41.80 10.73
N ALA A 346 3.58 -40.86 9.79
CA ALA A 346 2.47 -39.91 9.72
C ALA A 346 1.25 -40.47 8.96
N SER A 347 1.30 -41.74 8.52
CA SER A 347 0.26 -42.38 7.70
C SER A 347 -0.54 -43.47 8.42
N ALA A 348 -0.41 -43.59 9.75
CA ALA A 348 -1.31 -44.42 10.56
C ALA A 348 -1.62 -43.67 11.86
N GLU A 349 -2.87 -43.24 11.98
CA GLU A 349 -3.45 -42.49 13.11
C GLU A 349 -3.12 -40.97 13.14
N ASP A 350 -3.72 -40.24 12.20
CA ASP A 350 -4.62 -39.13 12.54
C ASP A 350 -4.08 -38.07 13.54
N GLY A 351 -3.03 -37.35 13.12
CA GLY A 351 -2.44 -36.24 13.87
C GLY A 351 -3.21 -34.91 13.83
N ASP A 352 -4.22 -34.77 12.95
CA ASP A 352 -5.02 -33.53 12.84
C ASP A 352 -6.43 -33.66 13.45
N THR A 353 -6.99 -34.88 13.50
CA THR A 353 -8.27 -35.17 14.17
C THR A 353 -8.16 -35.24 15.69
N ALA A 354 -6.95 -35.44 16.25
CA ALA A 354 -6.75 -35.48 17.71
C ALA A 354 -6.78 -34.11 18.42
N GLN A 355 -6.70 -33.00 17.67
CA GLN A 355 -6.79 -31.63 18.24
C GLN A 355 -8.07 -30.89 17.88
N CYS A 356 -8.81 -31.32 16.85
CA CYS A 356 -10.08 -30.73 16.47
C CYS A 356 -11.23 -31.19 17.37
N ALA A 357 -12.31 -30.43 17.40
CA ALA A 357 -13.54 -30.89 18.02
C ALA A 357 -14.22 -31.95 17.12
N GLU A 358 -14.77 -33.01 17.70
CA GLU A 358 -15.60 -33.98 16.98
C GLU A 358 -17.02 -33.45 16.89
N ALA A 359 -17.55 -33.29 15.68
CA ALA A 359 -18.95 -32.88 15.45
C ALA A 359 -19.87 -34.10 15.50
N LEU A 360 -20.81 -34.14 16.45
CA LEU A 360 -21.86 -35.15 16.57
C LEU A 360 -23.24 -34.50 16.43
N ALA A 361 -24.29 -35.30 16.24
CA ALA A 361 -25.66 -34.79 16.00
C ALA A 361 -26.20 -33.83 17.08
N ASP A 362 -25.65 -33.91 18.30
CA ASP A 362 -26.05 -33.13 19.46
C ASP A 362 -25.00 -32.10 19.91
N GLY A 363 -23.89 -31.91 19.17
CA GLY A 363 -22.91 -30.87 19.47
C GLY A 363 -21.46 -31.18 19.10
N TYR A 364 -20.55 -30.25 19.43
CA TYR A 364 -19.11 -30.47 19.33
C TYR A 364 -18.54 -31.08 20.62
N TYR A 365 -17.57 -31.97 20.50
CA TYR A 365 -16.92 -32.70 21.60
C TYR A 365 -15.40 -32.66 21.51
N VAL A 366 -14.70 -32.79 22.63
CA VAL A 366 -13.24 -33.00 22.67
C VAL A 366 -12.89 -34.20 23.53
N LYS A 367 -11.83 -34.93 23.15
CA LYS A 367 -11.33 -36.09 23.89
C LYS A 367 -10.74 -35.65 25.24
N ALA A 368 -11.17 -36.27 26.33
CA ALA A 368 -10.71 -36.01 27.69
C ALA A 368 -10.44 -37.35 28.39
N GLY A 369 -9.20 -37.85 28.30
CA GLY A 369 -8.86 -39.20 28.76
C GLY A 369 -9.58 -40.27 27.95
N GLU A 370 -10.29 -41.19 28.62
CA GLU A 370 -11.14 -42.22 28.00
C GLU A 370 -12.55 -41.70 27.65
N GLY A 371 -12.91 -40.47 28.05
CA GLY A 371 -14.23 -39.88 27.83
C GLY A 371 -14.26 -38.74 26.82
N ARG A 372 -15.47 -38.23 26.54
CA ARG A 372 -15.73 -37.05 25.70
C ARG A 372 -16.27 -35.91 26.56
N ARG A 373 -15.75 -34.70 26.37
CA ARG A 373 -16.30 -33.47 26.97
C ARG A 373 -17.04 -32.68 25.90
N GLN A 374 -18.34 -32.44 26.10
CA GLN A 374 -19.15 -31.61 25.22
C GLN A 374 -18.78 -30.13 25.32
N LEU A 375 -18.68 -29.45 24.18
CA LEU A 375 -18.34 -28.04 24.06
C LEU A 375 -19.57 -27.16 23.83
N CYS A 376 -20.55 -27.65 23.07
CA CYS A 376 -21.81 -26.97 22.79
C CYS A 376 -22.89 -27.96 22.39
N ASN A 377 -24.14 -27.50 22.33
CA ASN A 377 -25.30 -28.34 21.98
C ASN A 377 -25.79 -28.17 20.53
N TYR A 378 -24.89 -27.76 19.63
CA TYR A 378 -25.16 -27.50 18.21
C TYR A 378 -23.89 -27.77 17.38
N THR A 379 -24.07 -28.03 16.09
CA THR A 379 -23.00 -28.15 15.10
C THR A 379 -23.10 -27.07 14.04
N LEU A 380 -21.99 -26.86 13.33
CA LEU A 380 -21.89 -25.87 12.27
C LEU A 380 -21.50 -26.58 10.97
N GLU A 381 -22.18 -26.21 9.89
CA GLU A 381 -21.84 -26.63 8.53
C GLU A 381 -21.44 -25.37 7.76
N ALA A 382 -20.19 -25.28 7.31
CA ALA A 382 -19.76 -24.17 6.48
C ALA A 382 -20.46 -24.23 5.11
N VAL A 383 -20.78 -23.05 4.57
CA VAL A 383 -21.48 -22.91 3.27
C VAL A 383 -20.66 -22.05 2.32
N ASP A 384 -20.32 -20.84 2.77
CA ASP A 384 -19.58 -19.86 1.97
C ASP A 384 -18.39 -19.29 2.77
N MET A 385 -17.26 -19.08 2.12
CA MET A 385 -16.11 -18.36 2.66
C MET A 385 -16.07 -16.94 2.08
N PHE A 386 -15.96 -15.94 2.95
CA PHE A 386 -15.76 -14.56 2.53
C PHE A 386 -14.27 -14.26 2.44
N MET A 387 -13.83 -13.90 1.25
CA MET A 387 -12.46 -13.51 0.92
C MET A 387 -12.40 -11.99 0.79
N GLU A 388 -11.48 -11.34 1.48
CA GLU A 388 -11.19 -9.92 1.27
C GLU A 388 -9.91 -9.83 0.44
N THR A 389 -9.98 -9.09 -0.67
CA THR A 389 -8.80 -8.67 -1.44
C THR A 389 -8.37 -7.32 -0.88
N PRO A 390 -7.26 -7.24 -0.12
CA PRO A 390 -6.85 -5.99 0.52
C PRO A 390 -6.53 -4.90 -0.53
N GLU A 391 -6.88 -3.64 -0.23
CA GLU A 391 -6.64 -2.48 -1.11
C GLU A 391 -5.14 -2.29 -1.49
N ASP A 392 -4.23 -2.89 -0.73
CA ASP A 392 -2.77 -2.81 -0.91
C ASP A 392 -2.19 -3.91 -1.83
N GLY A 393 -3.03 -4.79 -2.39
CA GLY A 393 -2.60 -5.86 -3.29
C GLY A 393 -1.92 -7.05 -2.61
N THR A 394 -2.05 -7.18 -1.28
CA THR A 394 -1.60 -8.40 -0.58
C THR A 394 -2.50 -9.60 -0.89
N ALA A 395 -2.01 -10.82 -0.60
CA ALA A 395 -2.76 -12.05 -0.85
C ALA A 395 -4.14 -12.01 -0.18
N GLU A 396 -5.14 -12.50 -0.91
CA GLU A 396 -6.53 -12.62 -0.46
C GLU A 396 -6.60 -13.33 0.89
N ARG A 397 -7.45 -12.81 1.78
CA ARG A 397 -7.56 -13.31 3.14
C ARG A 397 -8.98 -13.71 3.40
N ARG A 398 -9.20 -14.91 3.93
CA ARG A 398 -10.49 -15.28 4.48
C ARG A 398 -10.78 -14.41 5.70
N VAL A 399 -11.91 -13.70 5.68
CA VAL A 399 -12.32 -12.77 6.73
C VAL A 399 -13.57 -13.21 7.46
N ALA A 400 -14.41 -14.04 6.84
CA ALA A 400 -15.56 -14.63 7.49
C ALA A 400 -15.99 -15.94 6.81
N THR A 401 -16.91 -16.65 7.44
CA THR A 401 -17.54 -17.86 6.88
C THR A 401 -19.02 -17.85 7.22
N ARG A 402 -19.88 -18.05 6.21
CA ARG A 402 -21.30 -18.33 6.42
C ARG A 402 -21.47 -19.79 6.81
N VAL A 403 -22.18 -20.03 7.90
CA VAL A 403 -22.45 -21.36 8.43
C VAL A 403 -23.95 -21.56 8.63
N LYS A 404 -24.41 -22.79 8.42
CA LYS A 404 -25.69 -23.27 8.95
C LYS A 404 -25.50 -23.73 10.38
N VAL A 405 -26.43 -23.37 11.26
CA VAL A 405 -26.43 -23.76 12.66
C VAL A 405 -27.44 -24.90 12.85
N ILE A 406 -26.95 -26.09 13.19
CA ILE A 406 -27.76 -27.30 13.27
C ILE A 406 -27.82 -27.76 14.73
N LYS A 407 -29.02 -28.09 15.22
CA LYS A 407 -29.22 -28.63 16.56
C LYS A 407 -30.15 -29.84 16.50
N GLY A 408 -29.68 -31.00 16.98
CA GLY A 408 -30.48 -32.22 16.98
C GLY A 408 -30.94 -32.63 15.57
N GLY A 409 -30.11 -32.37 14.55
CA GLY A 409 -30.41 -32.62 13.15
C GLY A 409 -31.33 -31.59 12.46
N VAL A 410 -31.78 -30.53 13.15
CA VAL A 410 -32.63 -29.48 12.58
C VAL A 410 -31.81 -28.20 12.35
N GLU A 411 -31.89 -27.64 11.14
CA GLU A 411 -31.33 -26.32 10.82
C GLU A 411 -32.13 -25.22 11.55
N LEU A 412 -31.47 -24.49 12.44
CA LEU A 412 -32.06 -23.39 13.20
C LEU A 412 -31.96 -22.05 12.46
N GLY A 413 -31.01 -21.94 11.53
CA GLY A 413 -30.75 -20.73 10.75
C GLY A 413 -29.30 -20.65 10.28
N GLN A 414 -28.92 -19.48 9.75
CA GLN A 414 -27.57 -19.21 9.25
C GLN A 414 -26.91 -18.09 10.06
N ALA A 415 -25.59 -18.18 10.24
CA ALA A 415 -24.76 -17.16 10.88
C ALA A 415 -23.53 -16.85 10.01
N VAL A 416 -22.94 -15.67 10.17
CA VAL A 416 -21.67 -15.30 9.52
C VAL A 416 -20.63 -15.12 10.61
N ILE A 417 -19.70 -16.06 10.72
CA ILE A 417 -18.65 -16.04 11.74
C ILE A 417 -17.43 -15.34 11.16
N LYS A 418 -17.02 -14.21 11.75
CA LYS A 418 -15.79 -13.52 11.34
C LYS A 418 -14.56 -14.31 11.78
N GLU A 419 -13.46 -14.20 11.03
CA GLU A 419 -12.18 -14.85 11.36
C GLU A 419 -11.67 -14.39 12.74
N SER A 420 -11.88 -13.12 13.10
CA SER A 420 -11.59 -12.58 14.43
C SER A 420 -12.44 -13.16 15.55
N SER A 421 -13.63 -13.67 15.23
CA SER A 421 -14.58 -14.20 16.22
C SER A 421 -14.14 -15.54 16.78
N PHE A 422 -13.24 -16.25 16.09
CA PHE A 422 -12.59 -17.44 16.64
C PHE A 422 -11.56 -17.14 17.73
N ILE A 423 -11.12 -15.88 17.91
CA ILE A 423 -10.04 -15.53 18.84
C ILE A 423 -10.44 -15.74 20.32
N SER A 424 -11.71 -15.56 20.66
CA SER A 424 -12.20 -15.70 22.04
C SER A 424 -13.61 -16.25 22.10
N ARG A 425 -13.93 -16.90 23.23
CA ARG A 425 -15.27 -17.41 23.55
C ARG A 425 -16.34 -16.33 23.40
N SER A 426 -16.09 -15.14 23.94
CA SER A 426 -17.09 -14.05 23.93
C SER A 426 -17.37 -13.57 22.51
N ALA A 427 -16.35 -13.46 21.66
CA ALA A 427 -16.53 -13.05 20.27
C ALA A 427 -17.27 -14.13 19.46
N PHE A 428 -16.95 -15.41 19.70
CA PHE A 428 -17.59 -16.54 19.03
C PHE A 428 -19.08 -16.66 19.37
N VAL A 429 -19.43 -16.62 20.66
CA VAL A 429 -20.82 -16.76 21.12
C VAL A 429 -21.70 -15.61 20.60
N ARG A 430 -21.13 -14.41 20.44
CA ARG A 430 -21.83 -13.23 19.95
C ARG A 430 -22.39 -13.41 18.53
N GLU A 431 -21.75 -14.20 17.68
CA GLU A 431 -22.21 -14.45 16.30
C GLU A 431 -23.53 -15.23 16.24
N PHE A 432 -23.96 -15.84 17.36
CA PHE A 432 -25.20 -16.59 17.46
C PHE A 432 -26.25 -15.92 18.35
N GLU A 433 -26.02 -14.67 18.77
CA GLU A 433 -27.00 -13.89 19.53
C GLU A 433 -28.31 -13.76 18.76
N GLY A 434 -29.43 -14.04 19.44
CA GLY A 434 -30.78 -14.06 18.83
C GLY A 434 -31.27 -15.44 18.40
N MET A 435 -30.39 -16.44 18.29
CA MET A 435 -30.80 -17.83 18.10
C MET A 435 -31.16 -18.48 19.45
N LYS A 436 -32.37 -19.03 19.56
CA LYS A 436 -32.86 -19.59 20.83
C LYS A 436 -32.23 -20.94 21.14
N ASN A 437 -32.00 -21.20 22.44
CA ASN A 437 -31.59 -22.50 23.00
C ASN A 437 -30.20 -23.01 22.57
N LEU A 438 -29.30 -22.13 22.14
CA LEU A 438 -27.88 -22.47 21.92
C LEU A 438 -27.09 -22.29 23.22
N MET A 439 -26.30 -23.29 23.59
CA MET A 439 -25.41 -23.26 24.74
C MET A 439 -23.99 -23.60 24.32
N PHE A 440 -23.04 -22.80 24.80
CA PHE A 440 -21.61 -22.99 24.58
C PHE A 440 -20.88 -23.02 25.92
N TRP A 441 -20.19 -24.12 26.21
CA TRP A 441 -19.50 -24.39 27.46
C TRP A 441 -17.96 -24.38 27.33
N GLY A 442 -17.42 -24.37 26.11
CA GLY A 442 -15.97 -24.36 25.84
C GLY A 442 -15.24 -23.07 26.23
N ASN A 443 -13.90 -23.11 26.21
CA ASN A 443 -13.01 -21.95 26.41
C ASN A 443 -12.40 -21.46 25.07
N ASP A 444 -11.51 -20.46 25.11
CA ASP A 444 -10.89 -19.89 23.90
C ASP A 444 -10.10 -20.93 23.07
N VAL A 445 -9.48 -21.92 23.74
CA VAL A 445 -8.81 -23.04 23.05
C VAL A 445 -9.84 -23.91 22.35
N ASP A 446 -10.96 -24.22 23.00
CA ASP A 446 -12.03 -25.04 22.41
C ASP A 446 -12.67 -24.36 21.18
N VAL A 447 -12.74 -23.02 21.13
CA VAL A 447 -13.16 -22.27 19.94
C VAL A 447 -12.21 -22.53 18.76
N GLN A 448 -10.89 -22.57 19.00
CA GLN A 448 -9.90 -22.91 17.96
C GLN A 448 -10.04 -24.36 17.48
N ARG A 449 -10.45 -25.28 18.38
CA ARG A 449 -10.70 -26.69 18.01
C ARG A 449 -11.93 -26.85 17.14
N ILE A 450 -12.99 -26.08 17.42
CA ILE A 450 -14.20 -26.02 16.57
C ILE A 450 -13.86 -25.40 15.21
N LYS A 451 -12.99 -24.38 15.18
CA LYS A 451 -12.48 -23.83 13.92
C LYS A 451 -11.79 -24.91 13.07
N GLY A 452 -10.91 -25.72 13.66
CA GLY A 452 -10.27 -26.84 12.96
C GLY A 452 -11.29 -27.86 12.43
N ALA A 453 -12.30 -28.19 13.25
CA ALA A 453 -13.38 -29.10 12.85
C ALA A 453 -14.26 -28.56 11.72
N LEU A 454 -14.48 -27.23 11.67
CA LEU A 454 -15.31 -26.57 10.68
C LEU A 454 -14.64 -26.46 9.31
N PHE A 455 -13.31 -26.46 9.24
CA PHE A 455 -12.55 -26.21 8.00
C PHE A 455 -11.69 -27.42 7.58
N GLN A 456 -12.20 -28.65 7.75
CA GLN A 456 -11.51 -29.85 7.30
C GLN A 456 -11.38 -29.88 5.76
N GLU A 457 -10.28 -30.45 5.25
CA GLU A 457 -9.83 -30.32 3.84
C GLU A 457 -10.83 -30.85 2.79
N ASP A 458 -11.77 -31.71 3.17
CA ASP A 458 -12.73 -32.35 2.26
C ASP A 458 -14.00 -31.51 1.96
N GLN A 459 -14.13 -30.32 2.57
CA GLN A 459 -15.31 -29.49 2.45
C GLN A 459 -15.22 -28.49 1.26
N VAL A 460 -15.98 -28.76 0.19
CA VAL A 460 -16.12 -27.83 -0.95
C VAL A 460 -17.01 -26.64 -0.54
N MET A 461 -16.41 -25.45 -0.46
CA MET A 461 -17.08 -24.21 -0.06
C MET A 461 -17.15 -23.22 -1.21
N GLY A 462 -18.24 -22.46 -1.30
CA GLY A 462 -18.32 -21.32 -2.20
C GLY A 462 -17.43 -20.17 -1.72
N GLU A 463 -16.69 -19.52 -2.62
CA GLU A 463 -15.92 -18.30 -2.30
C GLU A 463 -16.71 -17.05 -2.67
N ILE A 464 -16.82 -16.11 -1.72
CA ILE A 464 -17.47 -14.81 -1.88
C ILE A 464 -16.44 -13.72 -1.66
N TYR A 465 -16.13 -12.95 -2.69
CA TYR A 465 -15.19 -11.85 -2.64
C TYR A 465 -15.82 -10.57 -2.10
N GLN A 466 -15.22 -10.01 -1.06
CA GLN A 466 -15.65 -8.76 -0.46
C GLN A 466 -14.93 -7.58 -1.11
N VAL A 467 -15.71 -6.63 -1.64
CA VAL A 467 -15.21 -5.45 -2.36
C VAL A 467 -15.75 -4.17 -1.75
N TYR A 468 -14.97 -3.10 -1.82
CA TYR A 468 -15.33 -1.78 -1.30
C TYR A 468 -15.90 -0.83 -2.36
N THR A 469 -15.97 -1.27 -3.62
CA THR A 469 -16.46 -0.46 -4.73
C THR A 469 -17.60 -1.13 -5.48
N ALA A 470 -18.57 -0.32 -5.92
CA ALA A 470 -19.69 -0.79 -6.72
C ALA A 470 -19.49 -0.52 -8.22
N GLY A 471 -19.99 -1.42 -9.05
CA GLY A 471 -19.79 -1.43 -10.50
C GLY A 471 -19.18 -2.73 -10.98
N VAL A 472 -18.63 -2.72 -12.19
CA VAL A 472 -17.97 -3.88 -12.79
C VAL A 472 -16.53 -3.99 -12.32
N HIS A 473 -16.18 -5.18 -11.84
CA HIS A 473 -14.83 -5.63 -11.49
C HIS A 473 -14.35 -6.61 -12.57
N LEU A 474 -13.03 -6.68 -12.76
CA LEU A 474 -12.40 -7.61 -13.69
C LEU A 474 -11.47 -8.54 -12.91
N ASP A 475 -11.86 -9.80 -12.84
CA ASP A 475 -11.11 -10.88 -12.22
C ASP A 475 -10.52 -11.80 -13.29
N PHE A 476 -9.58 -12.67 -12.90
CA PHE A 476 -9.01 -13.69 -13.77
C PHE A 476 -9.17 -15.07 -13.14
N VAL A 477 -9.87 -15.95 -13.83
CA VAL A 477 -9.95 -17.37 -13.46
C VAL A 477 -9.02 -18.13 -14.41
N GLY A 478 -7.80 -18.41 -13.94
CA GLY A 478 -6.70 -18.77 -14.82
C GLY A 478 -6.34 -17.59 -15.73
N ASP A 479 -6.34 -17.82 -17.04
CA ASP A 479 -6.08 -16.77 -18.05
C ASP A 479 -7.37 -16.14 -18.63
N ILE A 480 -8.55 -16.52 -18.11
CA ILE A 480 -9.84 -16.08 -18.65
C ILE A 480 -10.33 -14.86 -17.87
N PRO A 481 -10.59 -13.71 -18.53
CA PRO A 481 -11.17 -12.54 -17.87
C PRO A 481 -12.63 -12.80 -17.50
N VAL A 482 -12.96 -12.59 -16.23
CA VAL A 482 -14.32 -12.68 -15.69
C VAL A 482 -14.74 -11.31 -15.19
N PHE A 483 -15.73 -10.71 -15.85
CA PHE A 483 -16.32 -9.46 -15.40
C PHE A 483 -17.40 -9.74 -14.36
N THR A 484 -17.35 -9.06 -13.23
CA THR A 484 -18.34 -9.19 -12.15
C THR A 484 -18.94 -7.83 -11.81
N TYR A 485 -20.24 -7.66 -12.04
CA TYR A 485 -20.96 -6.48 -11.55
C TYR A 485 -21.33 -6.68 -10.08
N VAL A 486 -21.08 -5.65 -9.27
CA VAL A 486 -21.36 -5.65 -7.82
C VAL A 486 -22.09 -4.37 -7.42
N GLU A 487 -23.17 -4.52 -6.65
CA GLU A 487 -23.83 -3.46 -5.90
C GLU A 487 -24.25 -3.98 -4.51
N PRO A 488 -24.72 -3.12 -3.58
CA PRO A 488 -24.98 -3.56 -2.20
C PRO A 488 -25.91 -4.77 -2.05
N ASP A 489 -26.88 -4.95 -2.95
CA ASP A 489 -27.88 -6.01 -2.83
C ASP A 489 -27.73 -7.12 -3.89
N MET A 490 -26.73 -7.03 -4.79
CA MET A 490 -26.58 -8.00 -5.89
C MET A 490 -25.15 -8.02 -6.41
N SER A 491 -24.66 -9.23 -6.70
CA SER A 491 -23.53 -9.43 -7.61
C SER A 491 -23.87 -10.45 -8.68
N VAL A 492 -23.32 -10.25 -9.88
CA VAL A 492 -23.49 -11.17 -11.02
C VAL A 492 -22.27 -11.08 -11.93
N ASN A 493 -21.75 -12.22 -12.38
CA ASN A 493 -20.61 -12.28 -13.29
C ASN A 493 -21.00 -12.58 -14.74
N SER A 494 -20.00 -12.55 -15.63
CA SER A 494 -20.14 -12.81 -17.08
C SER A 494 -20.72 -14.18 -17.42
N VAL A 495 -20.54 -15.17 -16.54
CA VAL A 495 -21.12 -16.53 -16.64
C VAL A 495 -22.46 -16.68 -15.91
N LYS A 496 -23.08 -15.56 -15.50
CA LYS A 496 -24.40 -15.46 -14.85
C LYS A 496 -24.51 -16.07 -13.45
N VAL A 497 -23.37 -16.38 -12.83
CA VAL A 497 -23.35 -16.79 -11.42
C VAL A 497 -23.55 -15.55 -10.55
N ARG A 498 -24.41 -15.67 -9.54
CA ARG A 498 -24.73 -14.59 -8.60
C ARG A 498 -24.10 -14.86 -7.24
N GLY A 499 -23.87 -13.80 -6.47
CA GLY A 499 -23.41 -13.92 -5.10
C GLY A 499 -21.93 -14.27 -4.95
N THR A 500 -21.13 -14.21 -6.02
CA THR A 500 -19.67 -14.42 -5.97
C THR A 500 -18.93 -13.25 -5.33
N HIS A 501 -19.57 -12.07 -5.28
CA HIS A 501 -19.02 -10.87 -4.66
C HIS A 501 -20.02 -10.22 -3.71
N GLN A 502 -19.53 -9.52 -2.70
CA GLN A 502 -20.32 -8.76 -1.75
C GLN A 502 -19.71 -7.38 -1.53
N TYR A 503 -20.52 -6.34 -1.70
CA TYR A 503 -20.11 -4.98 -1.36
C TYR A 503 -20.03 -4.77 0.17
N LEU A 504 -19.00 -4.09 0.65
CA LEU A 504 -18.82 -3.72 2.05
C LEU A 504 -18.94 -2.22 2.28
N GLY A 505 -19.69 -1.85 3.33
CA GLY A 505 -19.82 -0.48 3.81
C GLY A 505 -21.09 0.22 3.35
N THR A 506 -21.10 1.54 3.46
CA THR A 506 -22.21 2.39 3.03
C THR A 506 -21.87 3.07 1.72
N LEU A 507 -22.71 2.91 0.71
CA LEU A 507 -22.51 3.51 -0.61
C LEU A 507 -23.41 4.73 -0.78
N GLN A 508 -22.84 5.93 -0.79
CA GLN A 508 -23.57 7.14 -1.18
C GLN A 508 -23.97 7.03 -2.66
N ALA A 509 -25.18 7.45 -3.01
CA ALA A 509 -25.70 7.37 -4.39
C ALA A 509 -25.50 5.99 -5.03
N ARG A 510 -25.97 4.96 -4.34
CA ARG A 510 -25.90 3.56 -4.79
C ARG A 510 -26.74 3.30 -6.05
N PRO A 511 -26.36 2.31 -6.88
CA PRO A 511 -27.22 1.82 -7.95
C PRO A 511 -28.32 0.88 -7.40
N TYR A 512 -29.36 0.70 -8.19
CA TYR A 512 -30.56 -0.08 -7.87
C TYR A 512 -30.91 -1.10 -8.96
N PHE A 513 -29.92 -1.74 -9.59
CA PHE A 513 -30.22 -2.76 -10.60
C PHE A 513 -30.78 -4.06 -10.01
N ALA A 514 -30.51 -4.37 -8.74
CA ALA A 514 -31.09 -5.52 -8.04
C ALA A 514 -32.62 -5.47 -8.01
N HIS A 515 -33.18 -4.27 -7.85
CA HIS A 515 -34.62 -4.02 -7.70
C HIS A 515 -35.33 -3.69 -9.02
N CYS A 516 -34.69 -3.98 -10.14
CA CYS A 516 -35.17 -3.63 -11.47
C CYS A 516 -35.13 -4.84 -12.39
N THR A 517 -36.10 -4.97 -13.30
CA THR A 517 -36.05 -5.97 -14.37
C THR A 517 -35.20 -5.48 -15.54
N MET A 518 -34.80 -6.37 -16.43
CA MET A 518 -34.17 -5.98 -17.70
C MET A 518 -35.25 -5.51 -18.68
N ALA A 519 -34.85 -4.72 -19.67
CA ALA A 519 -35.73 -4.41 -20.81
C ALA A 519 -36.04 -5.68 -21.59
N GLU A 520 -37.31 -5.85 -21.96
CA GLU A 520 -37.76 -6.95 -22.80
C GLU A 520 -37.72 -6.55 -24.27
N LYS A 521 -37.75 -7.55 -25.16
CA LYS A 521 -37.77 -7.32 -26.60
C LYS A 521 -39.12 -6.70 -27.01
N GLY A 522 -39.08 -5.53 -27.65
CA GLY A 522 -40.26 -4.77 -28.04
C GLY A 522 -40.91 -4.00 -26.89
N ASP A 523 -40.17 -3.72 -25.82
CA ASP A 523 -40.69 -2.97 -24.67
C ASP A 523 -40.95 -1.50 -25.01
N GLN A 524 -42.23 -1.17 -25.23
CA GLN A 524 -42.66 0.17 -25.63
C GLN A 524 -42.43 1.23 -24.54
N GLU A 525 -42.45 0.87 -23.26
CA GLU A 525 -42.24 1.85 -22.18
C GLU A 525 -40.77 2.27 -22.12
N VAL A 526 -39.86 1.30 -22.29
CA VAL A 526 -38.42 1.55 -22.41
C VAL A 526 -38.12 2.33 -23.69
N ASP A 527 -38.71 1.93 -24.82
CA ASP A 527 -38.54 2.61 -26.11
C ASP A 527 -38.96 4.08 -26.01
N ASN A 528 -40.17 4.33 -25.50
CA ASN A 528 -40.67 5.68 -25.29
C ASN A 528 -39.78 6.47 -24.34
N ALA A 529 -39.40 5.92 -23.19
CA ALA A 529 -38.59 6.63 -22.20
C ALA A 529 -37.25 7.10 -22.78
N LEU A 530 -36.54 6.21 -23.49
CA LEU A 530 -35.26 6.56 -24.11
C LEU A 530 -35.44 7.52 -25.30
N CYS A 531 -36.45 7.31 -26.14
CA CYS A 531 -36.79 8.22 -27.23
C CYS A 531 -37.01 9.66 -26.73
N HIS A 532 -37.72 9.85 -25.60
CA HIS A 532 -37.88 11.16 -24.98
C HIS A 532 -36.57 11.68 -24.37
N LEU A 533 -35.78 10.83 -23.72
CA LEU A 533 -34.47 11.21 -23.16
C LEU A 533 -33.54 11.79 -24.24
N LEU A 534 -33.48 11.15 -25.41
CA LEU A 534 -32.65 11.58 -26.55
C LEU A 534 -33.09 12.92 -27.16
N GLN A 535 -34.24 13.46 -26.75
CA GLN A 535 -34.81 14.70 -27.30
C GLN A 535 -34.81 15.87 -26.31
N ILE A 536 -34.35 15.69 -25.07
CA ILE A 536 -34.36 16.75 -24.04
C ILE A 536 -33.40 17.91 -24.34
N ASN A 537 -32.43 17.70 -25.23
CA ASN A 537 -31.48 18.70 -25.69
C ASN A 537 -31.21 18.56 -27.20
N GLN A 538 -30.42 19.48 -27.76
CA GLN A 538 -29.92 19.35 -29.13
C GLN A 538 -29.11 18.05 -29.31
N GLN A 539 -29.12 17.54 -30.55
CA GLN A 539 -28.59 16.21 -30.89
C GLN A 539 -27.11 16.06 -30.52
N HIS A 540 -26.32 17.10 -30.70
CA HIS A 540 -24.90 17.09 -30.34
C HIS A 540 -24.71 16.93 -28.82
N GLU A 541 -25.30 17.81 -28.01
CA GLU A 541 -25.15 17.78 -26.54
C GLU A 541 -25.68 16.49 -25.93
N ILE A 542 -26.86 16.05 -26.35
CA ILE A 542 -27.45 14.80 -25.81
C ILE A 542 -26.69 13.57 -26.28
N GLY A 543 -26.11 13.59 -27.49
CA GLY A 543 -25.25 12.53 -28.01
C GLY A 543 -23.97 12.38 -27.20
N LEU A 544 -23.28 13.49 -26.89
CA LEU A 544 -22.11 13.47 -26.01
C LEU A 544 -22.45 12.92 -24.61
N MET A 545 -23.53 13.41 -24.02
CA MET A 545 -23.95 13.01 -22.67
C MET A 545 -24.38 11.54 -22.58
N VAL A 546 -25.23 11.08 -23.50
CA VAL A 546 -25.72 9.69 -23.50
C VAL A 546 -24.63 8.72 -23.94
N GLY A 547 -23.81 9.07 -24.94
CA GLY A 547 -22.68 8.24 -25.36
C GLY A 547 -21.72 8.00 -24.21
N TRP A 548 -21.33 9.06 -23.49
CA TRP A 548 -20.53 8.91 -22.27
C TRP A 548 -21.21 8.04 -21.21
N CYS A 549 -22.49 8.31 -20.93
CA CYS A 549 -23.28 7.60 -19.91
C CYS A 549 -23.38 6.09 -20.18
N VAL A 550 -23.50 5.70 -21.45
CA VAL A 550 -23.51 4.29 -21.86
C VAL A 550 -22.10 3.69 -21.80
N ALA A 551 -21.08 4.43 -22.24
CA ALA A 551 -19.69 3.99 -22.18
C ALA A 551 -19.20 3.69 -20.74
N VAL A 552 -19.81 4.33 -19.73
CA VAL A 552 -19.54 4.03 -18.31
C VAL A 552 -19.71 2.54 -17.96
N HIS A 553 -20.67 1.83 -18.58
CA HIS A 553 -20.83 0.38 -18.36
C HIS A 553 -19.62 -0.43 -18.81
N PHE A 554 -18.84 0.10 -19.76
CA PHE A 554 -17.63 -0.49 -20.33
C PHE A 554 -16.35 0.12 -19.75
N LYS A 555 -16.43 0.96 -18.70
CA LYS A 555 -15.25 1.61 -18.12
C LYS A 555 -14.23 0.58 -17.62
N ALA A 556 -14.65 -0.57 -17.08
CA ALA A 556 -13.72 -1.64 -16.68
C ALA A 556 -12.86 -2.14 -17.86
N HIS A 557 -13.48 -2.34 -19.03
CA HIS A 557 -12.77 -2.71 -20.27
C HIS A 557 -11.82 -1.60 -20.73
N LEU A 558 -12.30 -0.37 -20.77
CA LEU A 558 -11.53 0.79 -21.23
C LEU A 558 -10.33 1.07 -20.32
N MET A 559 -10.50 0.96 -19.00
CA MET A 559 -9.41 1.07 -18.04
C MET A 559 -8.39 -0.06 -18.21
N ARG A 560 -8.84 -1.30 -18.48
CA ARG A 560 -7.91 -2.41 -18.72
C ARG A 560 -7.08 -2.25 -19.99
N LEU A 561 -7.68 -1.73 -21.05
CA LEU A 561 -7.05 -1.59 -22.38
C LEU A 561 -6.21 -0.31 -22.49
N PHE A 562 -6.73 0.82 -22.02
CA PHE A 562 -6.16 2.15 -22.27
C PHE A 562 -5.70 2.86 -20.99
N SER A 563 -6.03 2.34 -19.79
CA SER A 563 -5.72 2.97 -18.50
C SER A 563 -6.27 4.38 -18.34
N GLN A 564 -7.37 4.69 -19.04
CA GLN A 564 -8.00 6.00 -18.97
C GLN A 564 -9.51 5.98 -19.29
N PHE A 565 -10.26 6.94 -18.73
CA PHE A 565 -11.68 7.16 -19.01
C PHE A 565 -12.03 8.66 -18.86
N PRO A 566 -12.79 9.25 -19.80
CA PRO A 566 -13.08 10.68 -19.80
C PRO A 566 -13.99 11.15 -18.68
N ILE A 567 -13.76 12.38 -18.24
CA ILE A 567 -14.65 13.13 -17.34
C ILE A 567 -15.78 13.75 -18.17
N LEU A 568 -16.99 13.85 -17.64
CA LEU A 568 -18.07 14.61 -18.29
C LEU A 568 -18.22 15.97 -17.59
N SER A 569 -17.89 17.06 -18.28
CA SER A 569 -17.99 18.42 -17.75
C SER A 569 -19.25 19.11 -18.29
N LEU A 570 -20.21 19.39 -17.41
CA LEU A 570 -21.44 20.11 -17.74
C LEU A 570 -21.36 21.53 -17.20
N TRP A 571 -21.36 22.51 -18.09
CA TRP A 571 -21.27 23.92 -17.71
C TRP A 571 -22.36 24.78 -18.35
N GLY A 572 -22.55 25.99 -17.81
CA GLY A 572 -23.52 26.96 -18.29
C GLY A 572 -24.24 27.70 -17.16
N SER A 573 -24.99 28.73 -17.49
CA SER A 573 -25.61 29.63 -16.50
C SER A 573 -26.59 28.95 -15.53
N ALA A 574 -26.86 29.61 -14.40
CA ALA A 574 -27.85 29.14 -13.43
C ALA A 574 -29.22 28.89 -14.09
N GLY A 575 -29.84 27.77 -13.75
CA GLY A 575 -31.11 27.34 -14.36
C GLY A 575 -30.98 26.80 -15.79
N SER A 576 -29.77 26.54 -16.30
CA SER A 576 -29.54 25.86 -17.59
C SER A 576 -29.85 24.36 -17.58
N GLY A 577 -30.22 23.79 -16.43
CA GLY A 577 -30.71 22.41 -16.31
C GLY A 577 -29.64 21.35 -16.13
N LYS A 578 -28.39 21.72 -15.83
CA LYS A 578 -27.25 20.79 -15.68
C LYS A 578 -27.52 19.64 -14.71
N SER A 579 -27.80 19.95 -13.44
CA SER A 579 -28.06 18.95 -12.39
C SER A 579 -29.22 18.04 -12.72
N MET A 580 -30.34 18.61 -13.19
CA MET A 580 -31.53 17.83 -13.55
C MET A 580 -31.30 16.91 -14.76
N THR A 581 -30.49 17.35 -15.72
CA THR A 581 -30.14 16.54 -16.90
C THR A 581 -29.17 15.43 -16.51
N ALA A 582 -28.12 15.75 -15.75
CA ALA A 582 -27.17 14.78 -15.21
C ALA A 582 -27.87 13.70 -14.36
N GLY A 583 -28.76 14.13 -13.47
CA GLY A 583 -29.52 13.23 -12.61
C GLY A 583 -30.48 12.34 -13.39
N LEU A 584 -31.00 12.79 -14.54
CA LEU A 584 -31.87 11.98 -15.40
C LEU A 584 -31.09 10.97 -16.26
N ILE A 585 -30.00 11.38 -16.92
CA ILE A 585 -29.23 10.46 -17.78
C ILE A 585 -28.62 9.30 -16.98
N THR A 586 -28.23 9.53 -15.72
CA THR A 586 -27.58 8.54 -14.85
C THR A 586 -28.53 7.46 -14.33
N TRP A 587 -29.83 7.55 -14.63
CA TRP A 587 -30.77 6.43 -14.48
C TRP A 587 -30.37 5.23 -15.35
N LEU A 588 -29.71 5.46 -16.49
CA LEU A 588 -29.13 4.40 -17.33
C LEU A 588 -28.00 3.63 -16.62
N ASN A 589 -27.44 4.14 -15.52
CA ASN A 589 -26.44 3.43 -14.70
C ASN A 589 -27.01 2.97 -13.34
N GLY A 590 -28.34 3.01 -13.17
CA GLY A 590 -28.99 2.46 -11.99
C GLY A 590 -29.14 3.43 -10.81
N THR A 591 -28.59 4.65 -10.92
CA THR A 591 -28.63 5.64 -9.83
C THR A 591 -29.96 6.41 -9.76
N ASP A 592 -30.15 7.15 -8.68
CA ASP A 592 -31.30 8.06 -8.49
C ASP A 592 -30.85 9.37 -7.85
N TYR A 593 -30.24 10.23 -8.67
CA TYR A 593 -29.86 11.59 -8.28
C TYR A 593 -31.03 12.59 -8.39
N MET A 594 -32.24 12.13 -8.72
CA MET A 594 -33.41 13.00 -8.88
C MET A 594 -34.30 13.03 -7.64
N GLN A 595 -34.34 11.94 -6.87
CA GLN A 595 -35.27 11.79 -5.73
C GLN A 595 -34.58 11.30 -4.46
N LEU A 596 -33.72 10.28 -4.55
CA LEU A 596 -33.18 9.61 -3.37
C LEU A 596 -31.81 10.14 -2.95
N HIS A 597 -31.00 10.55 -3.91
CA HIS A 597 -29.61 10.98 -3.67
C HIS A 597 -29.34 12.34 -4.30
N THR A 598 -28.28 12.99 -3.83
CA THR A 598 -27.77 14.23 -4.39
C THR A 598 -26.31 14.07 -4.77
N GLY A 599 -25.88 14.85 -5.77
CA GLY A 599 -24.46 15.02 -6.05
C GLY A 599 -23.72 15.61 -4.85
N VAL A 600 -22.41 15.45 -4.84
CA VAL A 600 -21.54 16.01 -3.81
C VAL A 600 -21.19 17.44 -4.20
N ASN A 601 -21.52 18.40 -3.33
CA ASN A 601 -21.18 19.80 -3.54
C ASN A 601 -19.69 20.02 -3.20
N ALA A 602 -18.90 20.43 -4.20
CA ALA A 602 -17.45 20.58 -4.09
C ALA A 602 -17.04 21.58 -2.99
N PRO A 603 -17.62 22.80 -2.90
CA PRO A 603 -17.33 23.74 -1.81
C PRO A 603 -17.56 23.21 -0.39
N SER A 604 -18.58 22.35 -0.19
CA SER A 604 -18.98 21.91 1.15
C SER A 604 -18.37 20.58 1.61
N THR A 605 -17.51 19.96 0.79
CA THR A 605 -17.01 18.61 1.03
C THR A 605 -15.53 18.64 1.42
N SER A 606 -15.13 17.80 2.38
CA SER A 606 -13.73 17.66 2.74
C SER A 606 -12.95 16.90 1.65
N GLN A 607 -11.63 17.12 1.57
CA GLN A 607 -10.79 16.41 0.61
C GLN A 607 -10.87 14.88 0.77
N TYR A 608 -10.98 14.38 2.02
CA TYR A 608 -11.16 12.95 2.28
C TYR A 608 -12.54 12.46 1.82
N GLY A 609 -13.61 13.18 2.13
CA GLY A 609 -14.96 12.81 1.69
C GLY A 609 -15.11 12.82 0.16
N MET A 610 -14.45 13.74 -0.53
CA MET A 610 -14.38 13.75 -1.99
C MET A 610 -13.61 12.55 -2.53
N LEU A 611 -12.45 12.22 -1.95
CA LEU A 611 -11.67 11.04 -2.35
C LEU A 611 -12.45 9.74 -2.16
N ASP A 612 -13.07 9.54 -1.00
CA ASP A 612 -13.91 8.38 -0.70
C ASP A 612 -15.07 8.25 -1.71
N TYR A 613 -15.75 9.37 -1.99
CA TYR A 613 -16.82 9.41 -3.00
C TYR A 613 -16.33 9.03 -4.41
N LEU A 614 -15.16 9.53 -4.82
CA LEU A 614 -14.54 9.25 -6.11
C LEU A 614 -13.88 7.86 -6.20
N ALA A 615 -13.61 7.21 -5.07
CA ALA A 615 -13.08 5.85 -5.00
C ALA A 615 -14.17 4.77 -4.87
N SER A 616 -15.40 5.15 -4.48
CA SER A 616 -16.46 4.20 -4.13
C SER A 616 -17.07 3.38 -5.29
N THR A 617 -16.75 3.69 -6.55
CA THR A 617 -17.35 3.02 -7.72
C THR A 617 -16.37 2.82 -8.87
N THR A 618 -16.65 1.85 -9.76
CA THR A 618 -15.88 1.59 -10.98
C THR A 618 -16.66 1.89 -12.25
N THR A 619 -17.97 1.59 -12.30
CA THR A 619 -18.84 1.80 -13.47
C THR A 619 -20.18 2.45 -13.10
N VAL A 620 -20.22 3.18 -11.99
CA VAL A 620 -21.41 3.91 -11.51
C VAL A 620 -21.06 5.39 -11.37
N PRO A 621 -21.70 6.30 -12.12
CA PRO A 621 -21.31 7.70 -12.16
C PRO A 621 -21.39 8.42 -10.81
N ARG A 622 -20.47 9.36 -10.62
CA ARG A 622 -20.40 10.26 -9.46
C ARG A 622 -20.57 11.71 -9.92
N ILE A 623 -21.56 12.40 -9.37
CA ILE A 623 -21.80 13.82 -9.67
C ILE A 623 -21.11 14.69 -8.63
N VAL A 624 -20.24 15.59 -9.11
CA VAL A 624 -19.61 16.68 -8.37
C VAL A 624 -20.25 17.99 -8.79
N GLU A 625 -20.98 18.63 -7.87
CA GLU A 625 -21.68 19.88 -8.12
C GLU A 625 -20.89 21.09 -7.64
N GLU A 626 -21.16 22.25 -8.26
CA GLU A 626 -20.67 23.56 -7.84
C GLU A 626 -19.15 23.70 -7.86
N TYR A 627 -18.46 23.02 -8.79
CA TYR A 627 -17.02 23.20 -9.00
C TYR A 627 -16.73 24.54 -9.70
N ASN A 628 -16.80 25.61 -8.93
CA ASN A 628 -16.64 26.99 -9.39
C ASN A 628 -15.55 27.69 -8.59
N LYS A 629 -14.57 28.27 -9.28
CA LYS A 629 -13.46 29.02 -8.65
C LYS A 629 -13.96 30.16 -7.76
N SER A 630 -15.05 30.82 -8.14
CA SER A 630 -15.67 31.91 -7.37
C SER A 630 -16.34 31.46 -6.06
N LYS A 631 -16.66 30.18 -5.91
CA LYS A 631 -17.35 29.62 -4.73
C LYS A 631 -16.42 28.82 -3.80
N MET A 632 -15.13 28.74 -4.13
CA MET A 632 -14.16 27.88 -3.44
C MET A 632 -12.90 28.65 -3.06
N THR A 633 -12.20 28.20 -2.02
CA THR A 633 -10.86 28.72 -1.72
C THR A 633 -9.86 28.25 -2.78
N ARG A 634 -8.78 29.02 -3.00
CA ARG A 634 -7.75 28.66 -4.00
C ARG A 634 -7.15 27.26 -3.76
N SER A 635 -6.93 26.88 -2.49
CA SER A 635 -6.46 25.54 -2.13
C SER A 635 -7.51 24.48 -2.46
N SER A 636 -8.75 24.65 -1.97
CA SER A 636 -9.82 23.66 -2.16
C SER A 636 -10.14 23.42 -3.65
N PHE A 637 -10.18 24.50 -4.45
CA PHE A 637 -10.38 24.40 -5.89
C PHE A 637 -9.28 23.57 -6.58
N LYS A 638 -8.01 23.81 -6.21
CA LYS A 638 -6.87 23.06 -6.72
C LYS A 638 -6.92 21.60 -6.24
N ASP A 639 -7.09 21.37 -4.94
CA ASP A 639 -7.06 20.04 -4.34
C ASP A 639 -8.18 19.13 -4.88
N ILE A 640 -9.40 19.66 -5.03
CA ILE A 640 -10.51 18.93 -5.65
C ILE A 640 -10.28 18.76 -7.15
N GLY A 641 -9.72 19.76 -7.83
CA GLY A 641 -9.34 19.65 -9.24
C GLY A 641 -8.35 18.52 -9.50
N GLU A 642 -7.36 18.36 -8.63
CA GLU A 642 -6.39 17.26 -8.69
C GLU A 642 -7.05 15.89 -8.46
N LEU A 643 -8.02 15.79 -7.54
CA LEU A 643 -8.80 14.55 -7.33
C LEU A 643 -9.69 14.22 -8.54
N ILE A 644 -10.33 15.22 -9.15
CA ILE A 644 -11.11 15.05 -10.38
C ILE A 644 -10.20 14.57 -11.51
N LYS A 645 -9.01 15.18 -11.66
CA LYS A 645 -8.01 14.78 -12.66
C LYS A 645 -7.55 13.33 -12.46
N ALA A 646 -7.33 12.91 -11.22
CA ALA A 646 -6.94 11.54 -10.87
C ALA A 646 -7.98 10.49 -11.32
N ALA A 647 -9.25 10.88 -11.46
CA ALA A 647 -10.31 9.97 -11.92
C ALA A 647 -10.19 9.56 -13.40
N TRP A 648 -9.39 10.29 -14.19
CA TRP A 648 -9.10 9.94 -15.60
C TRP A 648 -8.41 8.59 -15.71
N ASN A 649 -7.32 8.38 -14.97
CA ASN A 649 -6.48 7.18 -15.01
C ASN A 649 -6.56 6.34 -13.72
N ALA A 650 -7.52 6.63 -12.85
CA ALA A 650 -7.65 6.01 -11.52
C ALA A 650 -6.38 6.12 -10.66
N GLU A 651 -5.73 7.29 -10.70
CA GLU A 651 -4.52 7.54 -9.94
C GLU A 651 -4.80 7.45 -8.43
N ALA A 652 -3.86 6.83 -7.70
CA ALA A 652 -4.00 6.57 -6.28
C ALA A 652 -3.45 7.71 -5.43
N THR A 653 -4.28 8.19 -4.50
CA THR A 653 -3.85 9.13 -3.47
C THR A 653 -3.39 8.35 -2.23
N LEU A 654 -2.19 8.61 -1.75
CA LEU A 654 -1.69 8.01 -0.51
C LEU A 654 -2.35 8.67 0.72
N LYS A 655 -2.93 7.87 1.60
CA LYS A 655 -3.49 8.30 2.88
C LYS A 655 -2.89 7.51 4.04
N GLY A 656 -2.56 8.22 5.11
CA GLY A 656 -2.12 7.58 6.35
C GLY A 656 -3.32 7.02 7.13
N ARG A 657 -3.32 5.72 7.38
CA ARG A 657 -4.24 5.04 8.29
C ARG A 657 -3.52 4.80 9.63
N PRO A 658 -4.08 5.21 10.77
CA PRO A 658 -3.58 4.80 12.07
C PRO A 658 -3.65 3.28 12.15
N ASN A 659 -2.50 2.64 12.29
CA ASN A 659 -2.45 1.20 12.49
C ASN A 659 -1.54 0.96 13.70
N ALA A 660 -2.17 0.62 14.83
CA ALA A 660 -1.47 0.32 16.08
C ALA A 660 -0.46 -0.84 15.97
N ARG A 661 -0.46 -1.59 14.85
CA ARG A 661 0.48 -2.65 14.51
C ARG A 661 1.45 -2.29 13.38
N SER A 662 1.36 -1.09 12.79
CA SER A 662 2.27 -0.66 11.72
C SER A 662 3.65 -0.36 12.30
N MET A 663 4.68 -1.01 11.74
CA MET A 663 6.09 -0.79 12.09
C MET A 663 6.69 0.48 11.43
N SER A 664 5.86 1.36 10.88
CA SER A 664 6.34 2.64 10.33
C SER A 664 6.77 3.59 11.44
N ARG A 665 7.70 4.50 11.13
CA ARG A 665 8.25 5.50 12.09
C ARG A 665 7.18 6.34 12.79
N PHE A 666 5.96 6.41 12.26
CA PHE A 666 4.87 7.25 12.74
C PHE A 666 3.65 6.46 13.27
N GLY A 667 3.70 5.12 13.34
CA GLY A 667 2.54 4.31 13.75
C GLY A 667 1.35 4.38 12.78
N ALA A 668 1.61 4.79 11.53
CA ALA A 668 0.63 4.94 10.47
C ALA A 668 1.05 4.13 9.24
N GLU A 669 0.11 3.46 8.60
CA GLU A 669 0.30 2.75 7.34
C GLU A 669 -0.21 3.62 6.19
N ALA A 670 0.56 3.75 5.11
CA ALA A 670 0.11 4.48 3.93
C ALA A 670 -0.71 3.53 3.05
N ILE A 671 -1.97 3.85 2.82
CA ILE A 671 -2.87 3.14 1.91
C ILE A 671 -3.02 3.98 0.64
N ALA A 672 -2.91 3.33 -0.51
CA ALA A 672 -3.12 3.95 -1.81
C ALA A 672 -4.60 3.81 -2.18
N ILE A 673 -5.33 4.93 -2.24
CA ILE A 673 -6.76 4.95 -2.57
C ILE A 673 -6.92 5.49 -4.01
N PRO A 674 -7.27 4.65 -5.00
CA PRO A 674 -7.48 5.06 -6.39
C PRO A 674 -8.82 5.77 -6.60
N ALA A 675 -8.83 6.86 -7.37
CA ALA A 675 -10.05 7.53 -7.79
C ALA A 675 -10.70 6.79 -8.99
N THR A 676 -11.41 5.69 -8.73
CA THR A 676 -11.90 4.80 -9.79
C THR A 676 -13.24 5.21 -10.42
N ALA A 677 -13.98 6.15 -9.85
CA ALA A 677 -15.32 6.48 -10.30
C ALA A 677 -15.36 7.17 -11.69
N PRO A 678 -16.36 6.92 -12.53
CA PRO A 678 -16.69 7.81 -13.65
C PRO A 678 -17.30 9.10 -13.12
N VAL A 679 -16.78 10.26 -13.52
CA VAL A 679 -17.11 11.55 -12.89
C VAL A 679 -17.87 12.48 -13.83
N ILE A 680 -18.97 13.05 -13.33
CA ILE A 680 -19.66 14.18 -13.92
C ILE A 680 -19.36 15.41 -13.07
N VAL A 681 -18.75 16.43 -13.66
CA VAL A 681 -18.46 17.71 -13.00
C VAL A 681 -19.46 18.75 -13.49
N ILE A 682 -20.08 19.48 -12.56
CA ILE A 682 -21.06 20.53 -12.86
C ILE A 682 -20.55 21.88 -12.36
N SER A 683 -20.46 22.84 -13.27
CA SER A 683 -19.99 24.20 -13.01
C SER A 683 -20.90 25.25 -13.69
N GLU A 684 -20.80 26.51 -13.26
CA GLU A 684 -21.47 27.63 -13.94
C GLU A 684 -20.66 28.12 -15.14
N GLN A 685 -19.33 28.16 -14.98
CA GLN A 685 -18.36 28.55 -15.99
C GLN A 685 -17.65 27.31 -16.52
N GLU A 686 -17.06 27.43 -17.70
CA GLU A 686 -16.16 26.39 -18.20
C GLU A 686 -14.98 26.19 -17.23
N ILE A 687 -14.51 24.96 -17.11
CA ILE A 687 -13.42 24.61 -16.18
C ILE A 687 -12.14 25.28 -16.67
N GLU A 688 -11.60 26.25 -15.92
CA GLU A 688 -10.39 27.00 -16.31
C GLU A 688 -9.08 26.17 -16.27
N MET A 689 -9.11 24.91 -15.84
CA MET A 689 -7.91 24.06 -15.73
C MET A 689 -7.69 23.25 -17.01
N PRO A 690 -6.68 23.54 -17.86
CA PRO A 690 -6.48 22.85 -19.13
C PRO A 690 -6.32 21.34 -18.98
N ALA A 691 -5.59 20.92 -17.93
CA ALA A 691 -5.41 19.50 -17.63
C ALA A 691 -6.72 18.74 -17.37
N ILE A 692 -7.76 19.40 -16.85
CA ILE A 692 -9.09 18.81 -16.67
C ILE A 692 -9.87 18.92 -17.98
N GLN A 693 -9.80 20.06 -18.69
CA GLN A 693 -10.49 20.27 -19.98
C GLN A 693 -10.09 19.22 -21.02
N GLU A 694 -8.80 18.98 -21.24
CA GLU A 694 -8.32 17.98 -22.19
C GLU A 694 -8.77 16.56 -21.85
N ARG A 695 -9.00 16.29 -20.56
CA ARG A 695 -9.49 15.01 -20.02
C ARG A 695 -11.02 14.95 -19.92
N SER A 696 -11.71 15.97 -20.41
CA SER A 696 -13.15 16.12 -20.26
C SER A 696 -13.86 16.20 -21.60
N ILE A 697 -15.05 15.60 -21.65
CA ILE A 697 -16.06 15.91 -22.64
C ILE A 697 -16.80 17.13 -22.13
N CYS A 698 -16.50 18.30 -22.69
CA CYS A 698 -17.10 19.57 -22.28
C CYS A 698 -18.43 19.81 -23.00
N VAL A 699 -19.53 19.89 -22.23
CA VAL A 699 -20.88 20.10 -22.76
C VAL A 699 -21.48 21.39 -22.19
N HIS A 700 -21.66 22.37 -23.08
CA HIS A 700 -22.30 23.65 -22.72
C HIS A 700 -23.83 23.57 -22.83
N LEU A 701 -24.49 23.64 -21.67
CA LEU A 701 -25.95 23.62 -21.56
C LEU A 701 -26.51 25.03 -21.42
N THR A 702 -27.48 25.39 -22.27
CA THR A 702 -28.17 26.69 -22.23
C THR A 702 -29.69 26.53 -22.22
N LYS A 703 -30.40 27.62 -21.88
CA LYS A 703 -31.87 27.67 -22.02
C LYS A 703 -32.29 27.61 -23.49
N ALA A 704 -31.53 28.22 -24.40
CA ALA A 704 -31.82 28.26 -25.83
C ALA A 704 -31.75 26.86 -26.47
N LYS A 705 -30.71 26.08 -26.18
CA LYS A 705 -30.54 24.71 -26.70
C LYS A 705 -31.64 23.74 -26.23
N ARG A 706 -32.30 24.05 -25.10
CA ARG A 706 -33.47 23.32 -24.57
C ARG A 706 -34.82 23.86 -25.05
N GLY A 707 -34.85 24.95 -25.82
CA GLY A 707 -36.09 25.60 -26.24
C GLY A 707 -37.09 24.60 -26.83
N GLN A 708 -38.32 24.60 -26.31
CA GLN A 708 -39.42 23.71 -26.71
C GLN A 708 -39.23 22.21 -26.41
N ARG A 709 -38.13 21.80 -25.76
CA ARG A 709 -37.85 20.38 -25.42
C ARG A 709 -38.29 19.97 -24.01
N ARG A 710 -38.87 20.90 -23.25
CA ARG A 710 -39.38 20.64 -21.89
C ARG A 710 -40.39 19.48 -21.82
N PRO A 711 -41.34 19.32 -22.77
CA PRO A 711 -42.26 18.18 -22.74
C PRO A 711 -41.53 16.82 -22.77
N TYR A 712 -40.49 16.70 -23.60
CA TYR A 712 -39.67 15.48 -23.63
C TYR A 712 -38.97 15.22 -22.30
N PHE A 713 -38.45 16.28 -21.66
CA PHE A 713 -37.84 16.14 -20.34
C PHE A 713 -38.83 15.67 -19.27
N GLU A 714 -40.04 16.24 -19.21
CA GLU A 714 -41.06 15.82 -18.24
C GLU A 714 -41.51 14.37 -18.48
N GLN A 715 -41.65 13.96 -19.74
CA GLN A 715 -41.99 12.56 -20.08
C GLN A 715 -40.86 11.59 -19.72
N ALA A 716 -39.61 11.89 -20.08
CA ALA A 716 -38.46 11.07 -19.71
C ALA A 716 -38.30 10.98 -18.18
N LYS A 717 -38.52 12.09 -17.46
CA LYS A 717 -38.51 12.12 -15.98
C LYS A 717 -39.64 11.28 -15.39
N LYS A 718 -40.85 11.36 -15.94
CA LYS A 718 -41.99 10.56 -15.49
C LYS A 718 -41.69 9.06 -15.65
N ASN A 719 -41.07 8.69 -16.76
CA ASN A 719 -40.80 7.31 -17.18
C ASN A 719 -39.36 6.85 -16.86
N ARG A 720 -38.65 7.53 -15.96
CA ARG A 720 -37.24 7.29 -15.64
C ARG A 720 -36.93 5.87 -15.15
N GLU A 721 -37.89 5.19 -14.52
CA GLU A 721 -37.73 3.80 -14.08
C GLU A 721 -37.49 2.84 -15.26
N HIS A 722 -38.07 3.12 -16.43
CA HIS A 722 -37.83 2.33 -17.65
C HIS A 722 -36.42 2.56 -18.21
N LEU A 723 -35.84 3.76 -18.02
CA LEU A 723 -34.42 4.00 -18.32
C LEU A 723 -33.51 3.10 -17.47
N ARG A 724 -33.87 2.85 -16.21
CA ARG A 724 -33.12 1.92 -15.35
C ARG A 724 -33.21 0.47 -15.84
N ARG A 725 -34.37 0.05 -16.37
CA ARG A 725 -34.55 -1.28 -16.97
C ARG A 725 -33.62 -1.47 -18.16
N LEU A 726 -33.51 -0.47 -19.03
CA LEU A 726 -32.53 -0.44 -20.12
C LEU A 726 -31.09 -0.42 -19.61
N GLY A 727 -30.82 0.37 -18.58
CA GLY A 727 -29.52 0.43 -17.91
C GLY A 727 -29.03 -0.93 -17.43
N LYS A 728 -29.93 -1.74 -16.87
CA LYS A 728 -29.63 -3.12 -16.46
C LYS A 728 -29.31 -4.02 -17.66
N THR A 729 -30.00 -3.82 -18.79
CA THR A 729 -29.68 -4.51 -20.06
C THR A 729 -28.31 -4.12 -20.59
N LEU A 730 -27.95 -2.83 -20.55
CA LEU A 730 -26.62 -2.34 -20.94
C LEU A 730 -25.52 -2.90 -20.05
N MET A 731 -25.72 -2.92 -18.73
CA MET A 731 -24.79 -3.54 -17.79
C MET A 731 -24.55 -5.02 -18.10
N ALA A 732 -25.63 -5.78 -18.36
CA ALA A 732 -25.49 -7.20 -18.72
C ALA A 732 -24.81 -7.41 -20.08
N SER A 733 -25.04 -6.53 -21.04
CA SER A 733 -24.30 -6.52 -22.32
C SER A 733 -22.81 -6.29 -22.06
N ALA A 734 -22.45 -5.34 -21.19
CA ALA A 734 -21.05 -5.09 -20.84
C ALA A 734 -20.35 -6.31 -20.21
N LEU A 735 -21.04 -7.05 -19.32
CA LEU A 735 -20.48 -8.28 -18.72
C LEU A 735 -20.16 -9.38 -19.73
N THR A 736 -20.85 -9.40 -20.87
CA THR A 736 -20.67 -10.41 -21.93
C THR A 736 -19.81 -9.92 -23.10
N THR A 737 -19.48 -8.63 -23.12
CA THR A 737 -18.62 -8.01 -24.14
C THR A 737 -17.15 -8.31 -23.82
N SER A 738 -16.41 -8.79 -24.82
CA SER A 738 -14.98 -9.11 -24.65
C SER A 738 -14.08 -7.86 -24.73
N LEU A 739 -12.87 -7.95 -24.18
CA LEU A 739 -11.86 -6.88 -24.31
C LEU A 739 -11.53 -6.60 -25.78
N ALA A 740 -11.36 -7.65 -26.60
CA ALA A 740 -11.04 -7.51 -28.02
C ALA A 740 -12.16 -6.80 -28.81
N GLU A 741 -13.43 -7.00 -28.45
CA GLU A 741 -14.54 -6.30 -29.09
C GLU A 741 -14.49 -4.79 -28.80
N VAL A 742 -14.24 -4.40 -27.55
CA VAL A 742 -14.10 -2.98 -27.17
C VAL A 742 -12.89 -2.34 -27.86
N GLU A 743 -11.76 -3.05 -27.92
CA GLU A 743 -10.56 -2.58 -28.64
C GLU A 743 -10.84 -2.33 -30.13
N ASN A 744 -11.53 -3.26 -30.80
CA ASN A 744 -11.93 -3.10 -32.19
C ASN A 744 -12.86 -1.89 -32.39
N LEU A 745 -13.84 -1.70 -31.50
CA LEU A 745 -14.74 -0.54 -31.56
C LEU A 745 -13.98 0.79 -31.39
N MET A 746 -13.02 0.85 -30.47
CA MET A 746 -12.18 2.04 -30.29
C MET A 746 -11.32 2.33 -31.52
N ASN A 747 -10.78 1.29 -32.15
CA ASN A 747 -10.02 1.41 -33.40
C ASN A 747 -10.89 1.90 -34.56
N GLU A 748 -12.12 1.41 -34.72
CA GLU A 748 -13.05 1.92 -35.72
C GLU A 748 -13.47 3.37 -35.45
N ALA A 749 -13.73 3.72 -34.18
CA ALA A 749 -14.04 5.10 -33.80
C ALA A 749 -12.89 6.04 -34.14
N SER A 750 -11.64 5.62 -33.93
CA SER A 750 -10.45 6.40 -34.28
C SER A 750 -10.41 6.79 -35.76
N LYS A 751 -10.85 5.91 -36.67
CA LYS A 751 -10.82 6.19 -38.13
C LYS A 751 -11.76 7.33 -38.55
N LEU A 752 -12.73 7.66 -37.71
CA LEU A 752 -13.69 8.74 -37.97
C LEU A 752 -13.19 10.12 -37.47
N LEU A 753 -12.08 10.16 -36.75
CA LEU A 753 -11.55 11.36 -36.13
C LEU A 753 -10.35 11.94 -36.92
N PRO A 754 -10.24 13.27 -37.11
CA PRO A 754 -9.16 13.95 -37.84
C PRO A 754 -7.78 13.59 -37.29
N GLU A 755 -6.80 13.32 -38.15
CA GLU A 755 -5.45 12.90 -37.72
C GLU A 755 -4.72 13.95 -36.85
N GLY A 756 -5.02 15.24 -37.01
CA GLY A 756 -4.38 16.33 -36.26
C GLY A 756 -5.01 16.66 -34.90
N MET A 757 -5.96 15.86 -34.40
CA MET A 757 -6.58 16.07 -33.09
C MET A 757 -5.71 15.50 -31.96
N ASP A 758 -5.54 16.26 -30.88
CA ASP A 758 -4.80 15.84 -29.69
C ASP A 758 -5.34 14.53 -29.08
N ASP A 759 -4.42 13.75 -28.49
CA ASP A 759 -4.70 12.38 -28.02
C ASP A 759 -5.85 12.28 -27.01
N ARG A 760 -5.95 13.21 -26.04
CA ARG A 760 -6.96 13.13 -24.97
C ARG A 760 -8.37 13.53 -25.44
N PRO A 761 -8.56 14.65 -26.17
CA PRO A 761 -9.82 14.93 -26.84
C PRO A 761 -10.22 13.82 -27.82
N ARG A 762 -9.26 13.30 -28.60
CA ARG A 762 -9.48 12.20 -29.54
C ARG A 762 -10.03 10.96 -28.82
N TYR A 763 -9.36 10.52 -27.76
CA TYR A 763 -9.80 9.39 -26.95
C TYR A 763 -11.19 9.61 -26.35
N SER A 764 -11.45 10.81 -25.84
CA SER A 764 -12.73 11.16 -25.24
C SER A 764 -13.89 11.03 -26.23
N LEU A 765 -13.70 11.45 -27.48
CA LEU A 765 -14.69 11.29 -28.55
C LEU A 765 -14.83 9.82 -29.01
N GLN A 766 -13.74 9.05 -29.05
CA GLN A 766 -13.81 7.60 -29.32
C GLN A 766 -14.72 6.91 -28.30
N VAL A 767 -14.54 7.21 -27.02
CA VAL A 767 -15.36 6.64 -25.94
C VAL A 767 -16.85 6.99 -26.12
N VAL A 768 -17.18 8.22 -26.50
CA VAL A 768 -18.56 8.63 -26.78
C VAL A 768 -19.14 7.84 -27.96
N LEU A 769 -18.41 7.74 -29.06
CA LEU A 769 -18.84 6.99 -30.26
C LEU A 769 -19.10 5.51 -29.93
N VAL A 770 -18.16 4.86 -29.22
CA VAL A 770 -18.32 3.47 -28.77
C VAL A 770 -19.56 3.32 -27.88
N GLY A 771 -19.79 4.25 -26.95
CA GLY A 771 -20.99 4.24 -26.11
C GLY A 771 -22.29 4.36 -26.92
N LEU A 772 -22.34 5.23 -27.93
CA LEU A 772 -23.51 5.35 -28.81
C LEU A 772 -23.71 4.12 -29.69
N TRP A 773 -22.64 3.49 -30.18
CA TRP A 773 -22.72 2.27 -30.97
C TRP A 773 -23.19 1.08 -30.14
N LYS A 774 -22.72 0.93 -28.89
CA LYS A 774 -23.24 -0.10 -27.98
C LYS A 774 -24.69 0.16 -27.58
N LEU A 775 -25.09 1.43 -27.43
CA LEU A 775 -26.50 1.77 -27.23
C LEU A 775 -27.35 1.33 -28.43
N ARG A 776 -26.90 1.66 -29.65
CA ARG A 776 -27.56 1.27 -30.90
C ARG A 776 -27.70 -0.25 -31.00
N GLU A 777 -26.64 -1.00 -30.72
CA GLU A 777 -26.65 -2.46 -30.72
C GLU A 777 -27.72 -3.01 -29.77
N VAL A 778 -27.76 -2.53 -28.53
CA VAL A 778 -28.78 -2.96 -27.54
C VAL A 778 -30.19 -2.56 -27.99
N CYS A 779 -30.39 -1.35 -28.52
CA CYS A 779 -31.69 -0.94 -29.06
C CYS A 779 -32.15 -1.82 -30.22
N VAL A 780 -31.25 -2.25 -31.11
CA VAL A 780 -31.55 -3.20 -32.20
C VAL A 780 -31.92 -4.57 -31.63
N GLN A 781 -31.14 -5.10 -30.68
CA GLN A 781 -31.41 -6.40 -30.05
C GLN A 781 -32.76 -6.41 -29.32
N GLN A 782 -33.10 -5.32 -28.64
CA GLN A 782 -34.35 -5.15 -27.90
C GLN A 782 -35.51 -4.62 -28.77
N GLN A 783 -35.33 -4.38 -30.07
CA GLN A 783 -36.36 -3.88 -30.99
C GLN A 783 -37.02 -2.56 -30.53
N LEU A 784 -36.22 -1.59 -30.07
CA LEU A 784 -36.67 -0.25 -29.65
C LEU A 784 -36.72 0.68 -30.87
N LEU A 785 -37.75 0.51 -31.70
CA LEU A 785 -37.83 1.11 -33.04
C LEU A 785 -37.96 2.64 -33.01
N GLU A 786 -38.72 3.22 -32.06
CA GLU A 786 -38.89 4.67 -31.97
C GLU A 786 -37.59 5.36 -31.56
N THR A 787 -36.90 4.78 -30.59
CA THR A 787 -35.58 5.20 -30.15
C THR A 787 -34.58 5.15 -31.29
N LEU A 788 -34.56 4.06 -32.07
CA LEU A 788 -33.62 3.91 -33.19
C LEU A 788 -33.80 5.03 -34.23
N ALA A 789 -35.04 5.43 -34.51
CA ALA A 789 -35.32 6.53 -35.44
C ALA A 789 -34.71 7.88 -34.98
N VAL A 790 -34.60 8.09 -33.66
CA VAL A 790 -34.01 9.31 -33.06
C VAL A 790 -32.49 9.18 -32.86
N LEU A 791 -32.02 7.99 -32.48
CA LEU A 791 -30.61 7.70 -32.17
C LEU A 791 -29.71 7.75 -33.41
N GLU A 792 -30.18 7.23 -34.54
CA GLU A 792 -29.40 7.19 -35.79
C GLU A 792 -28.98 8.60 -36.28
N PRO A 793 -29.87 9.62 -36.33
CA PRO A 793 -29.47 11.00 -36.58
C PRO A 793 -28.44 11.55 -35.58
N ILE A 794 -28.57 11.22 -34.29
CA ILE A 794 -27.65 11.68 -33.24
C ILE A 794 -26.24 11.12 -33.48
N ILE A 795 -26.12 9.83 -33.76
CA ILE A 795 -24.84 9.18 -34.08
C ILE A 795 -24.18 9.90 -35.25
N LYS A 796 -24.93 10.13 -36.34
CA LYS A 796 -24.42 10.83 -37.53
C LYS A 796 -23.98 12.26 -37.23
N VAL A 797 -24.64 12.97 -36.31
CA VAL A 797 -24.21 14.31 -35.89
C VAL A 797 -22.87 14.24 -35.18
N ILE A 798 -22.67 13.31 -34.25
CA ILE A 798 -21.39 13.15 -33.53
C ILE A 798 -20.27 12.71 -34.47
N GLU A 799 -20.53 11.77 -35.40
CA GLU A 799 -19.56 11.35 -36.41
C GLU A 799 -19.13 12.52 -37.32
N ARG A 800 -20.08 13.39 -37.71
CA ARG A 800 -19.79 14.57 -38.56
C ARG A 800 -19.10 15.69 -37.81
N SER A 801 -19.54 16.01 -36.59
CA SER A 801 -18.88 17.03 -35.75
C SER A 801 -17.48 16.60 -35.37
N SER A 802 -17.24 15.29 -35.29
CA SER A 802 -15.91 14.75 -35.12
C SER A 802 -15.03 14.94 -36.35
N GLY A 803 -15.55 14.77 -37.57
CA GLY A 803 -14.81 14.96 -38.82
C GLY A 803 -14.62 16.43 -39.25
N ALA A 804 -15.51 17.34 -38.83
CA ALA A 804 -15.36 18.77 -39.03
C ALA A 804 -14.57 19.35 -37.86
N GLY A 805 -13.24 19.49 -38.05
CA GLY A 805 -12.33 20.04 -37.05
C GLY A 805 -12.89 21.32 -36.41
N THR A 806 -13.38 21.19 -35.18
CA THR A 806 -13.76 22.27 -34.28
C THR A 806 -13.45 21.75 -32.87
N ALA A 807 -12.81 22.45 -31.95
CA ALA A 807 -12.29 23.81 -31.93
C ALA A 807 -10.86 23.73 -31.38
N TYR A 808 -9.99 24.63 -31.82
CA TYR A 808 -8.72 24.86 -31.17
C TYR A 808 -8.95 25.07 -29.66
N VAL A 809 -8.26 24.29 -28.83
CA VAL A 809 -8.36 24.37 -27.36
C VAL A 809 -7.54 25.57 -26.94
N GLN A 810 -8.17 26.57 -26.33
CA GLN A 810 -7.48 27.77 -25.87
C GLN A 810 -6.36 27.39 -24.90
N SER A 811 -5.14 27.78 -25.23
CA SER A 811 -3.95 27.64 -24.41
C SER A 811 -3.97 28.64 -23.23
N GLU A 812 -3.09 28.43 -22.25
CA GLU A 812 -2.90 29.40 -21.17
C GLU A 812 -2.44 30.77 -21.70
N ILE A 813 -1.73 30.81 -22.83
CA ILE A 813 -1.30 32.06 -23.48
C ILE A 813 -2.48 32.76 -24.14
N ASP A 814 -3.43 32.03 -24.72
CA ASP A 814 -4.62 32.63 -25.33
C ASP A 814 -5.42 33.44 -24.30
N LEU A 815 -5.57 32.90 -23.09
CA LEU A 815 -6.18 33.60 -21.97
C LEU A 815 -5.39 34.87 -21.57
N VAL A 816 -4.06 34.83 -21.60
CA VAL A 816 -3.22 36.01 -21.35
C VAL A 816 -3.42 37.06 -22.47
N MET A 817 -3.48 36.62 -23.72
CA MET A 817 -3.66 37.51 -24.88
C MET A 817 -5.02 38.20 -24.89
N GLU A 818 -6.09 37.51 -24.49
CA GLU A 818 -7.41 38.14 -24.30
C GLU A 818 -7.36 39.24 -23.23
N LYS A 819 -6.65 39.00 -22.12
CA LYS A 819 -6.48 40.00 -21.06
C LYS A 819 -5.63 41.19 -21.52
N ILE A 820 -4.60 40.94 -22.34
CA ILE A 820 -3.81 42.01 -22.97
C ILE A 820 -4.69 42.84 -23.92
N ALA A 821 -5.59 42.22 -24.68
CA ALA A 821 -6.55 42.94 -25.52
C ALA A 821 -7.50 43.83 -24.69
N VAL A 822 -7.96 43.34 -23.53
CA VAL A 822 -8.73 44.16 -22.57
C VAL A 822 -7.89 45.33 -22.04
N LEU A 823 -6.62 45.10 -21.69
CA LEU A 823 -5.71 46.15 -21.21
C LEU A 823 -5.47 47.24 -22.24
N VAL A 824 -5.31 46.86 -23.51
CA VAL A 824 -5.23 47.79 -24.64
C VAL A 824 -6.49 48.66 -24.72
N ALA A 825 -7.68 48.04 -24.64
CA ALA A 825 -8.94 48.78 -24.70
C ALA A 825 -9.16 49.73 -23.51
N ILE A 826 -8.87 49.28 -22.28
CA ILE A 826 -8.93 50.12 -21.07
C ILE A 826 -7.98 51.32 -21.21
N SER A 827 -6.76 51.05 -21.68
CA SER A 827 -5.73 52.07 -21.85
C SER A 827 -6.14 53.14 -22.87
N ARG A 828 -6.70 52.72 -24.02
CA ARG A 828 -7.24 53.65 -25.04
C ARG A 828 -8.39 54.50 -24.48
N ALA A 829 -9.34 53.87 -23.79
CA ALA A 829 -10.45 54.59 -23.18
C ALA A 829 -10.01 55.61 -22.13
N ALA A 830 -9.00 55.26 -21.31
CA ALA A 830 -8.42 56.16 -20.31
C ALA A 830 -7.66 57.34 -20.95
N ASP A 831 -6.89 57.08 -22.02
CA ASP A 831 -6.18 58.11 -22.79
C ASP A 831 -7.17 59.09 -23.47
N GLU A 832 -8.23 58.57 -24.09
CA GLU A 832 -9.28 59.39 -24.74
C GLU A 832 -10.06 60.24 -23.73
N ALA A 833 -10.43 59.66 -22.58
CA ALA A 833 -11.17 60.35 -21.52
C ALA A 833 -10.29 61.32 -20.70
N LYS A 834 -8.96 61.28 -20.88
CA LYS A 834 -7.96 61.95 -20.02
C LYS A 834 -8.19 61.70 -18.53
N ASN A 835 -8.73 60.53 -18.21
CA ASN A 835 -9.13 60.14 -16.86
C ASN A 835 -9.13 58.61 -16.76
N GLY A 836 -8.52 58.09 -15.70
CA GLY A 836 -8.33 56.65 -15.50
C GLY A 836 -6.85 56.23 -15.61
N GLN A 837 -6.60 54.96 -15.30
CA GLN A 837 -5.26 54.40 -15.32
C GLN A 837 -4.95 53.78 -16.68
N VAL A 838 -3.85 54.22 -17.28
CA VAL A 838 -3.32 53.66 -18.53
C VAL A 838 -2.36 52.53 -18.20
N TYR A 839 -2.59 51.35 -18.76
CA TYR A 839 -1.80 50.15 -18.50
C TYR A 839 -0.73 49.92 -19.56
N LEU A 840 -1.09 50.16 -20.82
CA LEU A 840 -0.25 50.01 -22.00
C LEU A 840 -0.44 51.23 -22.90
N HIS A 841 0.65 51.88 -23.31
CA HIS A 841 0.63 53.01 -24.23
C HIS A 841 0.97 52.55 -25.65
N GLU A 842 0.19 53.04 -26.61
CA GLU A 842 0.41 52.78 -28.03
C GLU A 842 1.68 53.50 -28.52
N GLY A 843 2.55 52.80 -29.24
CA GLY A 843 3.88 53.29 -29.68
C GLY A 843 4.98 53.19 -28.61
N LEU A 844 4.67 52.67 -27.42
CA LEU A 844 5.64 52.39 -26.35
C LEU A 844 5.70 50.90 -26.01
N GLN A 845 4.56 50.32 -25.59
CA GLN A 845 4.49 48.89 -25.19
C GLN A 845 3.71 48.01 -26.17
N TYR A 846 2.85 48.61 -27.01
CA TYR A 846 2.18 47.88 -28.08
C TYR A 846 1.92 48.81 -29.26
N THR A 847 1.75 48.23 -30.44
CA THR A 847 1.15 48.91 -31.60
C THR A 847 0.44 47.88 -32.46
N ILE A 848 -0.54 48.34 -33.24
CA ILE A 848 -1.39 47.47 -34.05
C ILE A 848 -1.26 47.92 -35.49
N THR A 849 -0.85 47.00 -36.34
CA THR A 849 -0.79 47.19 -37.80
C THR A 849 -1.96 46.46 -38.46
N GLU A 850 -2.07 46.52 -39.79
CA GLU A 850 -3.11 45.79 -40.52
C GLU A 850 -3.00 44.26 -40.35
N GLN A 851 -1.78 43.75 -40.14
CA GLN A 851 -1.50 42.30 -40.11
C GLN A 851 -1.07 41.79 -38.73
N HIS A 852 -0.46 42.64 -37.89
CA HIS A 852 0.19 42.24 -36.64
C HIS A 852 -0.24 43.06 -35.45
N LEU A 853 -0.41 42.39 -34.31
CA LEU A 853 -0.23 42.97 -32.99
C LEU A 853 1.27 42.90 -32.67
N ILE A 854 1.90 44.06 -32.50
CA ILE A 854 3.30 44.18 -32.13
C ILE A 854 3.36 44.53 -30.64
N LEU A 855 4.02 43.71 -29.83
CA LEU A 855 3.91 43.76 -28.37
C LEU A 855 5.27 43.66 -27.68
N ASP A 856 5.55 44.52 -26.71
CA ASP A 856 6.70 44.38 -25.80
C ASP A 856 6.42 43.23 -24.82
N PRO A 857 7.15 42.10 -24.90
CA PRO A 857 6.83 40.92 -24.11
C PRO A 857 7.00 41.12 -22.60
N VAL A 858 7.94 41.98 -22.19
CA VAL A 858 8.27 42.18 -20.77
C VAL A 858 7.29 43.14 -20.13
N LEU A 859 7.07 44.29 -20.78
CA LEU A 859 6.20 45.33 -20.25
C LEU A 859 4.72 44.94 -20.37
N ALA A 860 4.32 44.24 -21.43
CA ALA A 860 2.96 43.73 -21.55
C ALA A 860 2.64 42.70 -20.48
N HIS A 861 3.57 41.77 -20.20
CA HIS A 861 3.40 40.79 -19.12
C HIS A 861 3.38 41.45 -17.74
N ALA A 862 4.23 42.45 -17.49
CA ALA A 862 4.21 43.21 -16.25
C ALA A 862 2.89 43.99 -16.05
N ALA A 863 2.35 44.59 -17.12
CA ALA A 863 1.05 45.25 -17.07
C ALA A 863 -0.09 44.26 -16.82
N TYR A 864 -0.05 43.10 -17.48
CA TYR A 864 -0.97 41.99 -17.27
C TYR A 864 -0.98 41.49 -15.82
N THR A 865 0.18 41.14 -15.27
CA THR A 865 0.29 40.65 -13.89
C THR A 865 -0.16 41.70 -12.87
N ARG A 866 0.17 42.98 -13.10
CA ARG A 866 -0.32 44.10 -12.28
C ARG A 866 -1.84 44.23 -12.34
N TYR A 867 -2.44 44.14 -13.52
CA TYR A 867 -3.89 44.20 -13.71
C TYR A 867 -4.60 43.06 -12.98
N CYS A 868 -4.11 41.82 -13.12
CA CYS A 868 -4.65 40.68 -12.38
C CYS A 868 -4.57 40.92 -10.86
N ALA A 869 -3.43 41.38 -10.36
CA ALA A 869 -3.22 41.58 -8.92
C ALA A 869 -4.05 42.73 -8.33
N GLN A 870 -4.13 43.88 -9.01
CA GLN A 870 -4.70 45.11 -8.47
C GLN A 870 -6.18 45.29 -8.78
N GLU A 871 -6.59 45.02 -10.02
CA GLU A 871 -7.96 45.29 -10.48
C GLU A 871 -8.84 44.05 -10.36
N GLU A 872 -8.43 42.93 -10.96
CA GLU A 872 -9.22 41.69 -10.93
C GLU A 872 -9.13 40.96 -9.59
N ARG A 873 -8.10 41.26 -8.79
CA ARG A 873 -7.73 40.52 -7.58
C ARG A 873 -7.62 39.01 -7.85
N SER A 874 -7.13 38.66 -9.03
CA SER A 874 -6.92 37.31 -9.52
C SER A 874 -5.41 37.00 -9.58
N ALA A 875 -5.03 35.74 -9.41
CA ALA A 875 -3.65 35.34 -9.72
C ALA A 875 -3.48 35.31 -11.25
N PRO A 876 -2.38 35.84 -11.80
CA PRO A 876 -2.10 35.70 -13.22
C PRO A 876 -2.02 34.22 -13.59
N VAL A 877 -2.56 33.88 -14.76
CA VAL A 877 -2.48 32.57 -15.42
C VAL A 877 -1.01 32.18 -15.58
N ILE A 878 -0.17 33.12 -16.01
CA ILE A 878 1.28 32.95 -16.09
C ILE A 878 1.95 34.06 -15.28
N ASP A 879 2.60 33.70 -14.17
CA ASP A 879 3.24 34.64 -13.25
C ASP A 879 4.69 35.00 -13.65
N SER A 880 5.37 34.13 -14.40
CA SER A 880 6.75 34.27 -14.82
C SER A 880 6.86 34.87 -16.23
N GLY A 881 7.47 36.04 -16.35
CA GLY A 881 7.73 36.67 -17.65
C GLY A 881 8.62 35.82 -18.57
N LYS A 882 9.54 35.01 -18.00
CA LYS A 882 10.35 34.05 -18.78
C LYS A 882 9.51 32.93 -19.36
N GLN A 883 8.52 32.45 -18.60
CA GLN A 883 7.60 31.41 -19.05
C GLN A 883 6.64 31.94 -20.10
N PHE A 884 6.12 33.17 -19.91
CA PHE A 884 5.29 33.86 -20.89
C PHE A 884 6.01 33.99 -22.23
N LEU A 885 7.26 34.50 -22.23
CA LEU A 885 8.04 34.66 -23.46
C LEU A 885 8.31 33.33 -24.17
N LYS A 886 8.56 32.26 -23.40
CA LYS A 886 8.79 30.93 -23.99
C LYS A 886 7.51 30.39 -24.66
N LEU A 887 6.40 30.42 -23.92
CA LEU A 887 5.14 29.82 -24.38
C LEU A 887 4.53 30.61 -25.55
N ILE A 888 4.56 31.95 -25.52
CA ILE A 888 4.03 32.75 -26.63
C ILE A 888 4.78 32.54 -27.94
N GLN A 889 6.05 32.14 -27.89
CA GLN A 889 6.84 31.80 -29.08
C GLN A 889 6.49 30.42 -29.66
N GLU A 890 5.79 29.57 -28.89
CA GLU A 890 5.32 28.25 -29.31
C GLU A 890 3.92 28.32 -29.95
N GLU A 891 3.24 29.47 -29.86
CA GLU A 891 1.87 29.66 -30.36
C GLU A 891 1.80 29.83 -31.89
N PRO A 892 0.73 29.34 -32.55
CA PRO A 892 0.61 29.34 -34.01
C PRO A 892 0.48 30.75 -34.62
N TYR A 893 0.17 31.76 -33.81
CA TYR A 893 0.10 33.15 -34.22
C TYR A 893 1.38 33.95 -33.98
N PHE A 894 2.41 33.36 -33.38
CA PHE A 894 3.72 34.01 -33.28
C PHE A 894 4.49 33.90 -34.61
N GLU A 895 4.94 35.03 -35.14
CA GLU A 895 5.70 35.05 -36.40
C GLU A 895 7.20 35.30 -36.20
N LYS A 896 7.56 36.26 -35.35
CA LYS A 896 8.97 36.65 -35.11
C LYS A 896 9.12 37.57 -33.89
N CYS A 897 10.37 37.74 -33.45
CA CYS A 897 10.78 38.66 -32.39
C CYS A 897 11.91 39.56 -32.91
N GLU A 898 11.66 40.86 -33.11
CA GLU A 898 12.65 41.81 -33.62
C GLU A 898 12.31 43.27 -33.24
N PRO A 899 13.24 44.22 -33.32
CA PRO A 899 12.95 45.63 -33.08
C PRO A 899 11.98 46.23 -34.11
N TYR A 900 11.03 47.05 -33.65
CA TYR A 900 10.09 47.77 -34.53
C TYR A 900 10.33 49.28 -34.48
N ALA A 901 10.58 49.90 -35.64
CA ALA A 901 10.94 51.31 -35.73
C ALA A 901 9.86 52.29 -35.21
N GLY A 902 8.59 51.86 -35.15
CA GLY A 902 7.48 52.65 -34.62
C GLY A 902 7.31 52.58 -33.10
N MET A 903 8.26 51.98 -32.36
CA MET A 903 8.22 51.87 -30.90
C MET A 903 9.43 52.55 -30.27
N ALA A 904 9.24 53.22 -29.13
CA ALA A 904 10.35 53.80 -28.39
C ALA A 904 11.33 52.70 -27.87
N ASP A 905 12.60 53.06 -27.74
CA ASP A 905 13.69 52.26 -27.15
C ASP A 905 14.30 51.10 -27.95
N GLY A 906 13.84 50.79 -29.17
CA GLY A 906 14.51 49.81 -30.05
C GLY A 906 14.61 48.37 -29.49
N ARG A 907 13.75 48.02 -28.53
CA ARG A 907 13.68 46.69 -27.90
C ARG A 907 13.07 45.68 -28.87
N GLU A 908 13.40 44.40 -28.68
CA GLU A 908 12.76 43.32 -29.41
C GLU A 908 11.26 43.23 -29.06
N MET A 909 10.43 43.20 -30.09
CA MET A 909 8.98 43.13 -29.98
C MET A 909 8.49 41.80 -30.57
N LEU A 910 7.45 41.24 -29.97
CA LEU A 910 6.74 40.09 -30.54
C LEU A 910 5.83 40.55 -31.67
N PHE A 911 5.92 39.90 -32.83
CA PHE A 911 5.00 40.07 -33.95
C PHE A 911 4.00 38.92 -33.93
N LEU A 912 2.75 39.24 -33.60
CA LEU A 912 1.65 38.28 -33.50
C LEU A 912 0.63 38.52 -34.62
N SER A 913 0.37 37.48 -35.42
CA SER A 913 -0.53 37.55 -36.57
C SER A 913 -1.99 37.74 -36.13
N LEU A 914 -2.61 38.86 -36.50
CA LEU A 914 -4.02 39.15 -36.18
C LEU A 914 -4.98 38.15 -36.86
N LYS A 915 -4.58 37.62 -38.02
CA LYS A 915 -5.34 36.59 -38.74
C LYS A 915 -5.33 35.27 -37.96
N MET A 916 -4.14 34.78 -37.59
CA MET A 916 -4.02 33.53 -36.84
C MET A 916 -4.62 33.63 -35.44
N LEU A 917 -4.51 34.79 -34.76
CA LEU A 917 -5.19 35.02 -33.49
C LEU A 917 -6.71 34.80 -33.60
N LYS A 918 -7.34 35.27 -34.70
CA LYS A 918 -8.77 35.04 -34.97
C LYS A 918 -9.09 33.59 -35.34
N GLU A 919 -8.27 32.97 -36.19
CA GLU A 919 -8.47 31.58 -36.64
C GLU A 919 -8.32 30.57 -35.49
N ASN A 920 -7.48 30.88 -34.49
CA ASN A 920 -7.32 30.11 -33.26
C ASN A 920 -8.29 30.55 -32.14
N GLY A 921 -9.33 31.33 -32.45
CA GLY A 921 -10.40 31.63 -31.48
C GLY A 921 -10.00 32.54 -30.31
N VAL A 922 -8.90 33.28 -30.40
CA VAL A 922 -8.52 34.30 -29.41
C VAL A 922 -9.37 35.55 -29.60
N ASN A 923 -10.08 35.97 -28.54
CA ASN A 923 -10.95 37.15 -28.64
C ASN A 923 -10.15 38.46 -28.65
N ILE A 924 -9.80 38.92 -29.86
CA ILE A 924 -9.09 40.17 -30.09
C ILE A 924 -9.99 41.34 -30.55
N SER A 925 -11.31 41.23 -30.39
CA SER A 925 -12.27 42.27 -30.82
C SER A 925 -12.01 43.64 -30.18
N LEU A 926 -11.43 43.64 -28.98
CA LEU A 926 -11.10 44.83 -28.19
C LEU A 926 -9.82 45.55 -28.66
N LEU A 927 -9.06 44.96 -29.57
CA LEU A 927 -7.89 45.60 -30.18
C LEU A 927 -8.25 46.71 -31.19
N GLY A 928 -9.54 46.97 -31.45
CA GLY A 928 -9.98 48.05 -32.34
C GLY A 928 -9.79 47.77 -33.84
N CYS A 929 -9.47 46.53 -34.21
CA CYS A 929 -9.43 46.08 -35.61
C CYS A 929 -10.86 45.88 -36.14
N GLY A 930 -11.59 46.98 -36.36
CA GLY A 930 -12.92 46.97 -36.97
C GLY A 930 -12.87 46.60 -38.45
N SER A 931 -13.50 45.46 -38.79
CA SER A 931 -14.21 45.19 -40.06
C SER A 931 -13.57 45.70 -41.37
N ALA A 932 -12.57 44.97 -41.88
CA ALA A 932 -12.24 44.96 -43.30
C ALA A 932 -11.46 43.68 -43.68
N VAL A 933 -12.12 42.52 -43.61
CA VAL A 933 -12.02 41.40 -44.57
C VAL A 933 -13.34 40.66 -44.53
#